data_AF-A0A2N1D144-F1
#
_entry.id   AF-A0A2N1D144-F1
#
_cell.length_a   1.000
_cell.length_b   1.000
_cell.length_c   1.000
_cell.angle_alpha   90.00
_cell.angle_beta   90.00
_cell.angle_gamma   90.00
#
_symmetry.space_group_name_H-M   'P 1'
#
loop_
_entity.id
_entity.type
_entity.pdbx_description
1 polymer ?
#
loop_
_entity_poly.entity_id
_entity_poly.type
_entity_poly.pdbx_seq_one_letter_code
_entity_poly.pdbx_strand_id
1 'polypeptide(L)'
;MRPLPPLSPPILALCFGLLAPVIQAEPQVPIRLNGQPLQPAWETLAEDRFAAELELTKGTLELGTGEAEQKPLKPFQRHALNAGDRFDFDVVKPGRYRLLVQTGDDANLRLLPSRQSQEPVEQVCQPWNGEAVQVPVAGVFEDGQRLRDAYSGNTTIVKDGKVELTPAPGSNGLLLIEAAEARPERARDWRNATVYFALTDRFANGDPNNDRSYGREPDGAQEIGTFHGGDLKGLTSKLDYLAKLGVDALWISAPYEQIHGWVGGGDKGDFRHYAYHGYYALDYTQLDANMGTESDLRELIKQAHARGIRVLFDVVLNHAGYSTLADMQQFGFGGLRDGMAQYLPERWTAWQPEPYEHLHAYHNLIDYDHPAWSRWWDKDWVRAGIADYPVPPSVLVDPLKGSLAFLPDFRTESETPVRLPEFLRHKQPTRAVERDGYRVRDYLNEWLTTWVREFGVDGFRADTVMHVEPTAWAQLRQQADQARRDWSEANPDDPLAGEPFWMVGEVFGHGPEISDYQSNGFDALINFAFQQEVAGAASDCLVRADKSYGHYARLLADNPGHNFMSYASSHDTALFSAQHDLERQRGLASALLLSPGAVQIYYGDESARAFGPTGSDPYQGTRSDMNWSEHTKPEIAALIDHWQRIGQFRARHPAIGAGRHQQLSDQPYAFSRVQGNDRVVVVQAGALVNR
;
A
#
# COMPACT_ATOMS: atom_id res chain seq x y z
N MET A 1 34.57 47.06 -29.48
CA MET A 1 35.75 47.39 -28.67
C MET A 1 36.19 46.14 -27.91
N ARG A 2 37.50 45.95 -27.82
CA ARG A 2 38.28 44.95 -27.06
C ARG A 2 37.88 44.88 -25.54
N PRO A 3 38.36 43.91 -24.70
CA PRO A 3 38.00 42.47 -24.65
C PRO A 3 38.14 41.84 -23.21
N LEU A 4 38.19 40.49 -23.14
CA LEU A 4 38.85 39.60 -22.13
C LEU A 4 38.11 39.24 -20.81
N PRO A 5 38.39 38.05 -20.21
CA PRO A 5 38.48 36.70 -20.81
C PRO A 5 37.89 35.55 -19.92
N PRO A 6 37.84 34.30 -20.43
CA PRO A 6 37.69 33.09 -19.62
C PRO A 6 39.05 32.54 -19.16
N LEU A 7 39.09 31.76 -18.07
CA LEU A 7 40.25 30.94 -17.72
C LEU A 7 39.84 29.54 -17.27
N SER A 8 40.42 28.56 -17.97
CA SER A 8 40.60 27.15 -17.56
C SER A 8 42.07 26.95 -17.12
N PRO A 9 42.40 25.87 -16.36
CA PRO A 9 43.72 25.62 -15.71
C PRO A 9 44.68 24.90 -16.69
N PRO A 10 45.85 24.27 -16.33
CA PRO A 10 46.62 24.13 -15.07
C PRO A 10 48.17 24.31 -15.26
N ILE A 11 49.01 23.99 -14.24
CA ILE A 11 50.23 23.11 -14.30
C ILE A 11 51.20 23.33 -13.10
N LEU A 12 51.37 22.24 -12.33
CA LEU A 12 52.54 21.64 -11.65
C LEU A 12 53.58 22.44 -10.81
N ALA A 13 53.75 21.90 -9.59
CA ALA A 13 54.99 21.36 -9.00
C ALA A 13 55.73 22.13 -7.87
N LEU A 14 56.22 21.32 -6.93
CA LEU A 14 57.25 21.53 -5.89
C LEU A 14 56.81 22.06 -4.52
N CYS A 15 56.53 21.13 -3.60
CA CYS A 15 57.37 20.92 -2.42
C CYS A 15 57.05 19.56 -1.76
N PHE A 16 57.93 18.59 -1.96
CA PHE A 16 58.03 17.40 -1.12
C PHE A 16 58.49 17.84 0.27
N GLY A 17 57.61 17.76 1.26
CA GLY A 17 57.96 17.82 2.67
C GLY A 17 57.56 16.51 3.33
N LEU A 18 58.55 15.76 3.80
CA LEU A 18 58.39 14.60 4.67
C LEU A 18 57.49 14.97 5.87
N LEU A 19 56.25 14.50 5.89
CA LEU A 19 55.47 14.37 7.12
C LEU A 19 55.51 12.90 7.51
N ALA A 20 56.33 12.62 8.52
CA ALA A 20 56.24 11.39 9.28
C ALA A 20 54.79 11.20 9.75
N PRO A 21 54.26 9.96 9.84
CA PRO A 21 52.99 9.74 10.49
C PRO A 21 53.09 10.31 11.90
N VAL A 22 52.27 11.32 12.20
CA VAL A 22 52.01 11.70 13.59
C VAL A 22 51.39 10.46 14.20
N ILE A 23 52.16 9.74 15.03
CA ILE A 23 51.62 8.70 15.89
C ILE A 23 50.64 9.43 16.81
N GLN A 24 49.35 9.38 16.48
CA GLN A 24 48.30 9.92 17.33
C GLN A 24 48.30 9.13 18.63
N ALA A 25 48.30 9.83 19.76
CA ALA A 25 48.32 9.18 21.06
C ALA A 25 46.99 8.47 21.29
N GLU A 26 47.02 7.14 21.41
CA GLU A 26 45.86 6.34 21.82
C GLU A 26 45.26 6.88 23.13
N PRO A 27 43.93 6.75 23.32
CA PRO A 27 43.28 7.23 24.52
C PRO A 27 43.90 6.56 25.76
N GLN A 28 44.36 7.38 26.70
CA GLN A 28 45.00 6.93 27.95
C GLN A 28 43.95 6.52 28.99
N VAL A 29 43.09 5.57 28.64
CA VAL A 29 42.05 5.02 29.52
C VAL A 29 42.40 3.56 29.82
N PRO A 30 42.94 3.26 31.02
CA PRO A 30 43.19 1.87 31.38
C PRO A 30 41.89 1.10 31.46
N ILE A 31 41.92 -0.11 30.92
CA ILE A 31 40.79 -1.03 30.89
C ILE A 31 41.21 -2.25 31.69
N ARG A 32 40.38 -2.69 32.63
CA ARG A 32 40.60 -3.93 33.37
C ARG A 32 39.33 -4.76 33.40
N LEU A 33 39.46 -6.08 33.35
CA LEU A 33 38.37 -7.01 33.62
C LEU A 33 38.77 -7.87 34.81
N ASN A 34 37.99 -7.82 35.89
CA ASN A 34 38.32 -8.50 37.14
C ASN A 34 39.75 -8.16 37.65
N GLY A 35 40.14 -6.89 37.54
CA GLY A 35 41.45 -6.38 37.92
C GLY A 35 42.61 -6.74 36.98
N GLN A 36 42.38 -7.55 35.93
CA GLN A 36 43.39 -7.86 34.92
C GLN A 36 43.37 -6.81 33.80
N PRO A 37 44.53 -6.20 33.45
CA PRO A 37 44.58 -5.20 32.38
C PRO A 37 44.20 -5.81 31.02
N LEU A 38 43.32 -5.12 30.30
CA LEU A 38 42.99 -5.39 28.91
C LEU A 38 43.75 -4.38 28.04
N GLN A 39 44.35 -4.85 26.95
CA GLN A 39 44.94 -4.01 25.91
C GLN A 39 43.99 -3.99 24.71
N PRO A 40 43.10 -3.00 24.62
CA PRO A 40 42.24 -2.84 23.44
C PRO A 40 43.09 -2.53 22.19
N ALA A 41 42.69 -3.09 21.04
CA ALA A 41 43.14 -2.58 19.76
C ALA A 41 42.24 -1.39 19.38
N TRP A 42 42.81 -0.19 19.36
CA TRP A 42 42.05 1.03 19.04
C TRP A 42 41.94 1.26 17.53
N GLU A 43 40.73 1.57 17.09
CA GLU A 43 40.37 2.08 15.78
C GLU A 43 40.13 3.59 15.88
N THR A 44 40.86 4.40 15.11
CA THR A 44 40.62 5.84 15.02
C THR A 44 39.43 6.11 14.11
N LEU A 45 38.35 6.65 14.66
CA LEU A 45 37.14 7.04 13.90
C LEU A 45 37.19 8.51 13.43
N ALA A 46 37.83 9.38 14.21
CA ALA A 46 38.09 10.78 13.90
C ALA A 46 39.28 11.29 14.75
N GLU A 47 39.70 12.55 14.58
CA GLU A 47 40.86 13.13 15.26
C GLU A 47 40.84 12.96 16.80
N ASP A 48 39.65 13.06 17.41
CA ASP A 48 39.42 12.95 18.85
C ASP A 48 38.54 11.75 19.23
N ARG A 49 38.20 10.84 18.30
CA ARG A 49 37.27 9.72 18.56
C ARG A 49 37.87 8.37 18.19
N PHE A 50 37.77 7.44 19.14
CA PHE A 50 38.35 6.10 19.07
C PHE A 50 37.30 5.04 19.41
N ALA A 51 37.47 3.85 18.85
CA ALA A 51 36.69 2.67 19.18
C ALA A 51 37.59 1.48 19.50
N ALA A 52 37.15 0.58 20.37
CA ALA A 52 37.80 -0.70 20.62
C ALA A 52 36.75 -1.80 20.80
N GLU A 53 36.97 -2.96 20.19
CA GLU A 53 36.18 -4.15 20.45
C GLU A 53 36.80 -4.93 21.62
N LEU A 54 35.96 -5.25 22.60
CA LEU A 54 36.34 -5.98 23.81
C LEU A 54 35.57 -7.29 23.87
N GLU A 55 36.28 -8.42 23.93
CA GLU A 55 35.67 -9.70 24.27
C GLU A 55 35.66 -9.87 25.79
N LEU A 56 34.48 -9.72 26.38
CA LEU A 56 34.31 -9.71 27.83
C LEU A 56 33.69 -11.02 28.31
N THR A 57 34.34 -11.63 29.31
CA THR A 57 33.76 -12.72 30.10
C THR A 57 32.97 -12.15 31.28
N LYS A 58 32.21 -13.00 31.99
CA LYS A 58 31.43 -12.59 33.15
C LYS A 58 32.36 -12.02 34.24
N GLY A 59 32.07 -10.83 34.75
CA GLY A 59 32.93 -10.13 35.70
C GLY A 59 32.68 -8.63 35.74
N THR A 60 33.54 -7.89 36.42
CA THR A 60 33.46 -6.42 36.50
C THR A 60 34.51 -5.80 35.57
N LEU A 61 34.04 -5.06 34.57
CA LEU A 61 34.85 -4.23 33.68
C LEU A 61 35.09 -2.88 34.35
N GLU A 62 36.34 -2.46 34.45
CA GLU A 62 36.78 -1.19 35.03
C GLU A 62 37.43 -0.34 33.93
N LEU A 63 37.05 0.93 33.80
CA LEU A 63 37.61 1.90 32.85
C LEU A 63 38.14 3.12 33.61
N GLY A 64 39.41 3.49 33.40
CA GLY A 64 40.08 4.63 34.02
C GLY A 64 41.16 4.26 35.05
N THR A 65 41.86 5.27 35.59
CA THR A 65 43.04 5.13 36.48
C THR A 65 42.75 5.32 37.97
N GLY A 66 41.50 5.56 38.35
CA GLY A 66 41.13 6.37 39.52
C GLY A 66 41.90 6.16 40.84
N GLU A 67 42.44 7.28 41.33
CA GLU A 67 42.60 7.59 42.77
C GLU A 67 41.33 8.30 43.34
N ALA A 68 40.24 8.41 42.57
CA ALA A 68 38.99 9.11 42.92
C ALA A 68 37.71 8.24 42.83
N GLU A 69 36.54 8.86 43.04
CA GLU A 69 35.20 8.27 43.25
C GLU A 69 34.72 7.32 42.13
N GLN A 70 34.18 6.17 42.52
CA GLN A 70 33.68 5.11 41.63
C GLN A 70 32.32 5.47 41.03
N LYS A 71 32.20 5.44 39.69
CA LYS A 71 30.94 5.73 38.96
C LYS A 71 30.41 4.47 38.25
N PRO A 72 29.09 4.19 38.28
CA PRO A 72 28.52 3.07 37.53
C PRO A 72 28.47 3.39 36.04
N LEU A 73 29.05 2.52 35.21
CA LEU A 73 28.97 2.59 33.76
C LEU A 73 27.67 1.96 33.27
N LYS A 74 26.79 2.77 32.69
CA LYS A 74 25.55 2.30 32.04
C LYS A 74 25.79 2.09 30.54
N PRO A 75 25.65 0.86 30.01
CA PRO A 75 25.74 0.62 28.56
C PRO A 75 24.74 1.49 27.79
N PHE A 76 25.06 1.78 26.53
CA PHE A 76 24.31 2.68 25.65
C PHE A 76 24.26 4.15 26.07
N GLN A 77 24.74 4.54 27.25
CA GLN A 77 24.76 5.94 27.68
C GLN A 77 26.14 6.57 27.48
N ARG A 78 26.17 7.86 27.17
CA ARG A 78 27.39 8.67 27.09
C ARG A 78 27.75 9.14 28.50
N HIS A 79 28.99 8.90 28.93
CA HIS A 79 29.50 9.31 30.24
C HIS A 79 30.67 10.28 30.05
N ALA A 80 30.61 11.46 30.66
CA ALA A 80 31.71 12.41 30.63
C ALA A 80 32.95 11.79 31.30
N LEU A 81 34.12 11.96 30.69
CA LEU A 81 35.38 11.33 31.11
C LEU A 81 36.35 12.42 31.59
N ASN A 82 36.51 12.56 32.90
CA ASN A 82 37.47 13.49 33.49
C ASN A 82 38.74 12.78 33.95
N ALA A 83 39.83 13.54 34.11
CA ALA A 83 41.08 13.01 34.63
C ALA A 83 40.86 12.41 36.03
N GLY A 84 41.22 11.12 36.20
CA GLY A 84 41.08 10.39 37.46
C GLY A 84 39.73 9.69 37.68
N ASP A 85 38.76 9.81 36.75
CA ASP A 85 37.50 9.07 36.83
C ASP A 85 37.75 7.55 36.73
N ARG A 86 36.92 6.78 37.44
CA ARG A 86 36.81 5.32 37.31
C ARG A 86 35.36 4.92 37.09
N PHE A 87 35.14 4.10 36.06
CA PHE A 87 33.84 3.56 35.70
C PHE A 87 33.82 2.04 35.79
N ASP A 88 32.79 1.48 36.43
CA ASP A 88 32.64 0.02 36.55
C ASP A 88 31.33 -0.47 35.90
N PHE A 89 31.42 -1.59 35.17
CA PHE A 89 30.28 -2.29 34.56
C PHE A 89 30.31 -3.78 34.91
N ASP A 90 29.22 -4.29 35.51
CA ASP A 90 29.06 -5.72 35.74
C ASP A 90 28.60 -6.43 34.45
N VAL A 91 29.51 -7.17 33.85
CA VAL A 91 29.27 -8.02 32.68
C VAL A 91 28.49 -9.27 33.13
N VAL A 92 27.16 -9.19 33.10
CA VAL A 92 26.28 -10.34 33.45
C VAL A 92 26.25 -11.38 32.32
N LYS A 93 26.28 -10.95 31.06
CA LYS A 93 26.27 -11.79 29.85
C LYS A 93 27.61 -11.66 29.11
N PRO A 94 28.42 -12.74 29.02
CA PRO A 94 29.62 -12.74 28.19
C PRO A 94 29.31 -12.40 26.73
N GLY A 95 30.22 -11.72 26.05
CA GLY A 95 30.06 -11.34 24.65
C GLY A 95 31.04 -10.27 24.20
N ARG A 96 30.90 -9.83 22.94
CA ARG A 96 31.64 -8.67 22.42
C ARG A 96 30.96 -7.36 22.83
N TYR A 97 31.77 -6.37 23.15
CA TYR A 97 31.34 -5.02 23.46
C TYR A 97 32.22 -4.02 22.72
N ARG A 98 31.62 -3.04 22.07
CA ARG A 98 32.32 -1.90 21.48
C ARG A 98 32.42 -0.77 22.49
N LEU A 99 33.63 -0.40 22.87
CA LEU A 99 33.93 0.78 23.66
C LEU A 99 34.24 1.95 22.73
N LEU A 100 33.53 3.05 22.88
CA LEU A 100 33.78 4.31 22.19
C LEU A 100 34.37 5.30 23.20
N VAL A 101 35.45 5.97 22.82
CA VAL A 101 36.09 7.01 23.62
C VAL A 101 36.32 8.24 22.76
N GLN A 102 35.92 9.39 23.28
CA GLN A 102 36.26 10.70 22.72
C GLN A 102 37.17 11.44 23.69
N THR A 103 38.20 12.08 23.17
CA THR A 103 39.18 12.88 23.91
C THR A 103 38.99 14.38 23.63
N GLY A 104 39.76 15.26 24.29
CA GLY A 104 39.65 16.71 24.11
C GLY A 104 38.63 17.39 25.03
N ASP A 105 38.13 18.56 24.63
CA ASP A 105 37.31 19.44 25.48
C ASP A 105 35.94 18.85 25.86
N ASP A 106 35.45 17.86 25.11
CA ASP A 106 34.21 17.12 25.37
C ASP A 106 34.49 15.62 25.60
N ALA A 107 35.52 15.33 26.41
CA ALA A 107 35.96 13.96 26.67
C ALA A 107 34.83 13.10 27.28
N ASN A 108 34.58 11.94 26.69
CA ASN A 108 33.52 11.04 27.12
C ASN A 108 33.77 9.60 26.66
N LEU A 109 33.04 8.66 27.26
CA LEU A 109 33.05 7.26 26.85
C LEU A 109 31.65 6.64 26.79
N ARG A 110 31.51 5.56 26.02
CA ARG A 110 30.28 4.79 25.86
C ARG A 110 30.58 3.33 25.56
N LEU A 111 29.94 2.41 26.26
CA LEU A 111 30.04 0.97 26.02
C LEU A 111 28.76 0.42 25.36
N LEU A 112 28.91 -0.36 24.29
CA LEU A 112 27.82 -0.92 23.51
C LEU A 112 27.98 -2.45 23.38
N PRO A 113 26.97 -3.28 23.69
CA PRO A 113 27.00 -4.69 23.32
C PRO A 113 27.05 -4.85 21.80
N SER A 114 28.00 -5.64 21.30
CA SER A 114 28.17 -5.96 19.89
C SER A 114 27.57 -7.34 19.61
N ARG A 115 26.62 -7.42 18.68
CA ARG A 115 26.12 -8.72 18.19
C ARG A 115 27.14 -9.25 17.18
N GLN A 116 27.66 -10.46 17.39
CA GLN A 116 28.24 -11.20 16.26
C GLN A 116 27.14 -11.33 15.21
N SER A 117 27.28 -10.66 14.07
CA SER A 117 26.81 -11.26 12.84
C SER A 117 27.69 -12.49 12.61
N GLN A 118 27.21 -13.68 12.97
CA GLN A 118 27.50 -14.78 12.05
C GLN A 118 26.95 -14.26 10.72
N GLU A 119 27.82 -14.07 9.72
CA GLU A 119 27.30 -13.83 8.37
C GLU A 119 26.34 -14.99 8.12
N PRO A 120 25.04 -14.71 7.91
CA PRO A 120 24.11 -15.78 7.60
C PRO A 120 24.69 -16.47 6.36
N VAL A 121 24.77 -17.80 6.41
CA VAL A 121 25.05 -18.60 5.21
C VAL A 121 24.12 -18.08 4.13
N GLU A 122 24.69 -17.48 3.07
CA GLU A 122 23.90 -16.77 2.07
C GLU A 122 23.09 -17.82 1.31
N GLN A 123 21.79 -17.91 1.60
CA GLN A 123 20.91 -18.86 0.92
C GLN A 123 20.47 -18.27 -0.43
N VAL A 124 20.98 -18.83 -1.51
CA VAL A 124 20.69 -18.39 -2.89
C VAL A 124 19.61 -19.28 -3.49
N CYS A 125 18.66 -18.67 -4.18
CA CYS A 125 17.69 -19.41 -4.99
C CYS A 125 18.34 -19.80 -6.31
N GLN A 126 18.62 -21.09 -6.50
CA GLN A 126 19.05 -21.59 -7.80
C GLN A 126 17.86 -21.74 -8.73
N PRO A 127 17.93 -21.19 -9.95
CA PRO A 127 16.89 -21.38 -10.95
C PRO A 127 16.77 -22.86 -11.31
N TRP A 128 15.59 -23.24 -11.76
CA TRP A 128 15.35 -24.57 -12.31
C TRP A 128 16.29 -24.85 -13.50
N ASN A 129 16.84 -26.06 -13.56
CA ASN A 129 17.86 -26.47 -14.53
C ASN A 129 17.32 -26.96 -15.89
N GLY A 130 16.00 -26.97 -16.09
CA GLY A 130 15.36 -27.47 -17.31
C GLY A 130 14.93 -28.94 -17.27
N GLU A 131 15.27 -29.68 -16.21
CA GLU A 131 15.01 -31.12 -16.13
C GLU A 131 13.63 -31.45 -15.51
N ALA A 132 13.18 -32.69 -15.71
CA ALA A 132 12.01 -33.21 -15.01
C ALA A 132 12.27 -33.30 -13.50
N VAL A 133 11.24 -33.01 -12.70
CA VAL A 133 11.31 -33.11 -11.24
C VAL A 133 10.35 -34.19 -10.74
N GLN A 134 10.81 -34.97 -9.76
CA GLN A 134 9.94 -35.87 -9.01
C GLN A 134 9.25 -35.10 -7.90
N VAL A 135 7.92 -35.14 -7.88
CA VAL A 135 7.08 -34.39 -6.94
C VAL A 135 6.34 -35.37 -6.04
N PRO A 136 6.47 -35.28 -4.71
CA PRO A 136 5.63 -36.04 -3.81
C PRO A 136 4.20 -35.50 -3.84
N VAL A 137 3.24 -36.41 -4.00
CA VAL A 137 1.80 -36.11 -4.02
C VAL A 137 0.99 -37.01 -3.08
N ALA A 138 1.67 -37.94 -2.39
CA ALA A 138 1.07 -38.82 -1.39
C ALA A 138 0.27 -38.04 -0.33
N GLY A 139 -0.91 -38.53 0.02
CA GLY A 139 -1.83 -37.88 0.96
C GLY A 139 -2.73 -36.81 0.32
N VAL A 140 -2.37 -36.30 -0.86
CA VAL A 140 -3.18 -35.34 -1.64
C VAL A 140 -3.88 -36.03 -2.82
N PHE A 141 -3.16 -36.90 -3.51
CA PHE A 141 -3.66 -37.67 -4.65
C PHE A 141 -3.36 -39.17 -4.46
N GLU A 142 -4.21 -40.02 -5.03
CA GLU A 142 -4.11 -41.48 -4.89
C GLU A 142 -3.24 -42.09 -6.00
N ASP A 143 -2.58 -43.22 -5.72
CA ASP A 143 -1.85 -43.99 -6.72
C ASP A 143 -2.77 -44.43 -7.87
N GLY A 144 -2.30 -44.30 -9.11
CA GLY A 144 -3.09 -44.55 -10.31
C GLY A 144 -3.97 -43.39 -10.75
N GLN A 145 -4.12 -42.33 -9.95
CA GLN A 145 -4.84 -41.13 -10.35
C GLN A 145 -4.10 -40.39 -11.47
N ARG A 146 -4.85 -39.89 -12.47
CA ARG A 146 -4.29 -39.07 -13.55
C ARG A 146 -4.26 -37.61 -13.13
N LEU A 147 -3.10 -36.99 -13.16
CA LEU A 147 -2.88 -35.58 -12.83
C LEU A 147 -2.49 -34.77 -14.07
N ARG A 148 -2.65 -33.46 -13.98
CA ARG A 148 -2.25 -32.48 -15.00
C ARG A 148 -1.49 -31.34 -14.34
N ASP A 149 -0.41 -30.88 -14.98
CA ASP A 149 0.11 -29.55 -14.71
C ASP A 149 -0.72 -28.51 -15.47
N ALA A 150 -1.45 -27.68 -14.74
CA ALA A 150 -2.30 -26.63 -15.29
C ALA A 150 -1.51 -25.57 -16.07
N TYR A 151 -0.20 -25.42 -15.81
CA TYR A 151 0.63 -24.46 -16.52
C TYR A 151 0.97 -24.93 -17.93
N SER A 152 1.52 -26.15 -18.07
CA SER A 152 1.92 -26.74 -19.36
C SER A 152 0.81 -27.50 -20.10
N GLY A 153 -0.18 -28.02 -19.37
CA GLY A 153 -1.17 -28.98 -19.87
C GLY A 153 -0.69 -30.43 -19.90
N ASN A 154 0.56 -30.71 -19.53
CA ASN A 154 1.10 -32.07 -19.50
C ASN A 154 0.39 -32.93 -18.46
N THR A 155 0.14 -34.20 -18.79
CA THR A 155 -0.51 -35.15 -17.87
C THR A 155 0.43 -36.28 -17.46
N THR A 156 0.23 -36.79 -16.25
CA THR A 156 1.00 -37.88 -15.65
C THR A 156 0.10 -38.78 -14.79
N ILE A 157 0.63 -39.88 -14.28
CA ILE A 157 -0.08 -40.83 -13.42
C ILE A 157 0.70 -40.97 -12.13
N VAL A 158 0.02 -40.90 -10.99
CA VAL A 158 0.63 -41.10 -9.67
C VAL A 158 1.14 -42.53 -9.54
N LYS A 159 2.41 -42.69 -9.17
CA LYS A 159 3.05 -43.98 -8.89
C LYS A 159 3.87 -43.86 -7.61
N ASP A 160 3.66 -44.78 -6.67
CA ASP A 160 4.35 -44.82 -5.38
C ASP A 160 4.29 -43.46 -4.65
N GLY A 161 3.15 -42.79 -4.71
CA GLY A 161 2.89 -41.50 -4.09
C GLY A 161 3.62 -40.31 -4.75
N LYS A 162 4.15 -40.48 -5.97
CA LYS A 162 4.93 -39.47 -6.69
C LYS A 162 4.46 -39.28 -8.12
N VAL A 163 4.83 -38.15 -8.70
CA VAL A 163 4.74 -37.88 -10.14
C VAL A 163 6.03 -37.28 -10.67
N GLU A 164 6.31 -37.49 -11.95
CA GLU A 164 7.41 -36.86 -12.67
C GLU A 164 6.85 -35.94 -13.76
N LEU A 165 7.24 -34.66 -13.71
CA LEU A 165 6.80 -33.61 -14.64
C LEU A 165 7.95 -32.63 -14.90
N THR A 166 7.97 -32.07 -16.10
CA THR A 166 8.91 -31.00 -16.49
C THR A 166 8.17 -29.67 -16.48
N PRO A 167 8.59 -28.67 -15.67
CA PRO A 167 8.04 -27.32 -15.73
C PRO A 167 8.05 -26.75 -17.16
N ALA A 168 7.05 -25.95 -17.53
CA ALA A 168 7.01 -25.34 -18.85
C ALA A 168 8.12 -24.29 -19.01
N PRO A 169 8.66 -24.08 -20.22
CA PRO A 169 9.45 -22.89 -20.51
C PRO A 169 8.68 -21.61 -20.13
N GLY A 170 9.33 -20.69 -19.42
CA GLY A 170 8.70 -19.43 -18.96
C GLY A 170 7.80 -19.56 -17.72
N SER A 171 7.64 -20.76 -17.14
CA SER A 171 6.96 -20.97 -15.84
C SER A 171 7.80 -20.52 -14.64
N ASN A 172 9.06 -20.14 -14.86
CA ASN A 172 10.05 -19.94 -13.81
C ASN A 172 10.24 -21.19 -12.92
N GLY A 173 10.09 -22.40 -13.47
CA GLY A 173 10.21 -23.65 -12.71
C GLY A 173 8.96 -24.04 -11.92
N LEU A 174 7.83 -23.36 -12.14
CA LEU A 174 6.57 -23.63 -11.46
C LEU A 174 5.82 -24.82 -12.09
N LEU A 175 5.26 -25.69 -11.24
CA LEU A 175 4.22 -26.67 -11.61
C LEU A 175 2.97 -26.42 -10.78
N LEU A 176 1.81 -26.48 -11.44
CA LEU A 176 0.50 -26.28 -10.84
C LEU A 176 -0.32 -27.56 -11.01
N ILE A 177 -0.18 -28.51 -10.09
CA ILE A 177 -0.67 -29.88 -10.24
C ILE A 177 -2.10 -29.99 -9.69
N GLU A 178 -3.01 -30.44 -10.56
CA GLU A 178 -4.42 -30.70 -10.30
C GLU A 178 -4.83 -32.08 -10.87
N ALA A 179 -5.99 -32.61 -10.46
CA ALA A 179 -6.52 -33.82 -11.07
C ALA A 179 -6.89 -33.58 -12.54
N ALA A 180 -6.53 -34.49 -13.46
CA ALA A 180 -6.75 -34.30 -14.90
C ALA A 180 -8.24 -34.26 -15.29
N GLU A 181 -9.11 -34.87 -14.48
CA GLU A 181 -10.56 -34.88 -14.66
C GLU A 181 -11.29 -33.92 -13.70
N ALA A 182 -10.57 -33.03 -13.02
CA ALA A 182 -11.17 -32.08 -12.09
C ALA A 182 -12.29 -31.29 -12.78
N ARG A 183 -13.51 -31.41 -12.23
CA ARG A 183 -14.62 -30.51 -12.54
C ARG A 183 -14.61 -29.43 -11.47
N PRO A 184 -14.14 -28.22 -11.76
CA PRO A 184 -14.13 -27.17 -10.76
C PRO A 184 -15.57 -26.82 -10.38
N GLU A 185 -15.93 -26.96 -9.11
CA GLU A 185 -16.99 -26.15 -8.55
C GLU A 185 -16.44 -24.73 -8.44
N ARG A 186 -17.00 -23.80 -9.21
CA ARG A 186 -16.73 -22.36 -9.05
C ARG A 186 -17.46 -21.82 -7.82
N ALA A 187 -17.27 -22.47 -6.67
CA ALA A 187 -17.74 -21.93 -5.41
C ALA A 187 -16.96 -20.63 -5.17
N ARG A 188 -17.67 -19.50 -5.11
CA ARG A 188 -17.07 -18.19 -4.88
C ARG A 188 -16.86 -18.04 -3.38
N ASP A 189 -15.61 -17.89 -2.98
CA ASP A 189 -15.20 -17.67 -1.60
C ASP A 189 -14.36 -16.39 -1.54
N TRP A 190 -14.77 -15.42 -0.73
CA TRP A 190 -14.04 -14.17 -0.57
C TRP A 190 -12.61 -14.37 -0.04
N ARG A 191 -12.34 -15.48 0.67
CA ARG A 191 -10.97 -15.86 1.08
C ARG A 191 -10.07 -16.23 -0.10
N ASN A 192 -10.63 -16.51 -1.26
CA ASN A 192 -9.88 -16.77 -2.50
C ASN A 192 -10.00 -15.63 -3.52
N ALA A 193 -10.66 -14.52 -3.17
CA ALA A 193 -10.86 -13.41 -4.10
C ALA A 193 -9.53 -12.92 -4.69
N THR A 194 -9.57 -12.59 -5.98
CA THR A 194 -8.51 -11.90 -6.71
C THR A 194 -9.06 -10.53 -7.08
N VAL A 195 -8.80 -9.56 -6.20
CA VAL A 195 -9.21 -8.17 -6.37
C VAL A 195 -8.23 -7.48 -7.31
N TYR A 196 -8.74 -6.81 -8.34
CA TYR A 196 -7.94 -5.95 -9.20
C TYR A 196 -8.28 -4.51 -8.87
N PHE A 197 -7.32 -3.76 -8.33
CA PHE A 197 -7.51 -2.35 -8.05
C PHE A 197 -7.10 -1.51 -9.27
N ALA A 198 -8.10 -0.91 -9.91
CA ALA A 198 -7.92 0.01 -11.02
C ALA A 198 -8.22 1.44 -10.55
N LEU A 199 -7.15 2.23 -10.39
CA LEU A 199 -7.30 3.67 -10.22
C LEU A 199 -7.91 4.22 -11.52
N THR A 200 -9.19 4.61 -11.47
CA THR A 200 -10.02 4.66 -12.67
C THR A 200 -9.47 5.64 -13.71
N ASP A 201 -9.09 6.84 -13.27
CA ASP A 201 -8.51 7.90 -14.12
C ASP A 201 -7.21 7.48 -14.83
N ARG A 202 -6.46 6.53 -14.27
CA ARG A 202 -5.14 6.12 -14.78
C ARG A 202 -5.18 4.80 -15.55
N PHE A 203 -6.36 4.17 -15.60
CA PHE A 203 -6.49 2.82 -16.15
C PHE A 203 -6.73 2.82 -17.65
N ALA A 204 -7.87 3.32 -18.14
CA ALA A 204 -8.17 3.34 -19.57
C ALA A 204 -9.18 4.45 -19.90
N ASN A 205 -8.85 5.31 -20.87
CA ASN A 205 -9.76 6.33 -21.38
C ASN A 205 -10.64 5.74 -22.50
N GLY A 206 -11.94 5.66 -22.24
CA GLY A 206 -12.95 5.14 -23.15
C GLY A 206 -13.81 6.23 -23.81
N ASP A 207 -13.85 7.42 -23.25
CA ASP A 207 -14.61 8.56 -23.75
C ASP A 207 -13.91 9.91 -23.49
N PRO A 208 -13.02 10.35 -24.40
CA PRO A 208 -12.27 11.60 -24.24
C PRO A 208 -13.13 12.87 -24.14
N ASN A 209 -14.45 12.79 -24.38
CA ASN A 209 -15.33 13.95 -24.26
C ASN A 209 -15.57 14.36 -22.81
N ASN A 210 -15.32 13.48 -21.83
CA ASN A 210 -15.53 13.74 -20.41
C ASN A 210 -14.26 14.16 -19.65
N ASP A 211 -13.07 14.07 -20.28
CA ASP A 211 -11.74 14.36 -19.71
C ASP A 211 -11.65 15.73 -19.02
N ARG A 212 -12.41 16.72 -19.50
CA ARG A 212 -12.34 18.12 -19.04
C ARG A 212 -13.60 18.57 -18.29
N SER A 213 -14.33 17.63 -17.70
CA SER A 213 -15.53 17.94 -16.93
C SER A 213 -15.22 18.95 -15.83
N TYR A 214 -16.21 19.81 -15.54
CA TYR A 214 -16.09 20.94 -14.61
C TYR A 214 -15.01 21.99 -14.99
N GLY A 215 -14.41 21.88 -16.18
CA GLY A 215 -13.32 22.74 -16.62
C GLY A 215 -11.97 22.41 -15.99
N ARG A 216 -11.78 21.16 -15.57
CA ARG A 216 -10.49 20.61 -15.19
C ARG A 216 -9.62 20.54 -16.45
N GLU A 217 -8.44 21.11 -16.39
CA GLU A 217 -7.53 21.22 -17.53
C GLU A 217 -6.16 20.62 -17.18
N PRO A 218 -5.45 20.05 -18.16
CA PRO A 218 -4.04 19.71 -18.03
C PRO A 218 -3.21 20.90 -17.57
N ASP A 219 -2.14 20.65 -16.82
CA ASP A 219 -1.22 21.69 -16.33
C ASP A 219 -0.17 22.11 -17.37
N GLY A 220 -0.03 21.35 -18.46
CA GLY A 220 0.94 21.58 -19.53
C GLY A 220 2.37 21.24 -19.15
N ALA A 221 2.57 20.52 -18.04
CA ALA A 221 3.86 20.14 -17.49
C ALA A 221 3.99 18.62 -17.38
N GLN A 222 4.14 18.10 -16.16
CA GLN A 222 4.28 16.66 -15.91
C GLN A 222 2.95 15.98 -15.60
N GLU A 223 1.85 16.73 -15.49
CA GLU A 223 0.51 16.18 -15.23
C GLU A 223 0.49 15.29 -13.99
N ILE A 224 1.16 15.72 -12.92
CA ILE A 224 1.39 14.86 -11.75
C ILE A 224 0.06 14.55 -11.04
N GLY A 225 -0.71 15.60 -10.80
CA GLY A 225 -1.95 15.57 -10.05
C GLY A 225 -3.19 15.94 -10.87
N THR A 226 -3.13 15.84 -12.21
CA THR A 226 -4.26 16.15 -13.09
C THR A 226 -5.03 14.89 -13.46
N PHE A 227 -6.19 15.07 -14.10
CA PHE A 227 -6.98 13.98 -14.67
C PHE A 227 -6.41 13.56 -16.03
N HIS A 228 -6.25 12.26 -16.23
CA HIS A 228 -5.70 11.65 -17.44
C HIS A 228 -6.78 11.01 -18.33
N GLY A 229 -8.04 10.99 -17.84
CA GLY A 229 -9.23 10.67 -18.63
C GLY A 229 -9.66 9.21 -18.57
N GLY A 230 -9.08 8.40 -17.68
CA GLY A 230 -9.58 7.06 -17.46
C GLY A 230 -10.99 7.05 -16.86
N ASP A 231 -11.86 6.17 -17.38
CA ASP A 231 -13.30 6.27 -17.13
C ASP A 231 -14.01 4.89 -17.08
N LEU A 232 -15.32 4.90 -16.80
CA LEU A 232 -16.14 3.69 -16.66
C LEU A 232 -16.28 2.91 -17.98
N LYS A 233 -16.29 3.58 -19.14
CA LYS A 233 -16.33 2.90 -20.45
C LYS A 233 -14.99 2.22 -20.73
N GLY A 234 -13.89 2.88 -20.39
CA GLY A 234 -12.55 2.33 -20.43
C GLY A 234 -12.43 1.09 -19.57
N LEU A 235 -12.87 1.14 -18.31
CA LEU A 235 -12.96 -0.03 -17.42
C LEU A 235 -13.79 -1.16 -18.06
N THR A 236 -14.99 -0.84 -18.55
CA THR A 236 -15.88 -1.80 -19.21
C THR A 236 -15.20 -2.50 -20.39
N SER A 237 -14.44 -1.74 -21.19
CA SER A 237 -13.71 -2.27 -22.37
C SER A 237 -12.61 -3.28 -22.02
N LYS A 238 -12.17 -3.33 -20.76
CA LYS A 238 -11.08 -4.19 -20.28
C LYS A 238 -11.54 -5.36 -19.42
N LEU A 239 -12.84 -5.55 -19.21
CA LEU A 239 -13.34 -6.66 -18.39
C LEU A 239 -12.95 -8.04 -18.94
N ASP A 240 -12.83 -8.22 -20.26
CA ASP A 240 -12.33 -9.47 -20.86
C ASP A 240 -10.85 -9.72 -20.53
N TYR A 241 -10.06 -8.66 -20.42
CA TYR A 241 -8.65 -8.75 -20.01
C TYR A 241 -8.54 -9.15 -18.54
N LEU A 242 -9.33 -8.53 -17.67
CA LEU A 242 -9.39 -8.87 -16.23
C LEU A 242 -9.89 -10.32 -16.04
N ALA A 243 -10.93 -10.73 -16.75
CA ALA A 243 -11.43 -12.10 -16.72
C ALA A 243 -10.35 -13.12 -17.11
N LYS A 244 -9.49 -12.81 -18.11
CA LYS A 244 -8.34 -13.65 -18.49
C LYS A 244 -7.24 -13.68 -17.44
N LEU A 245 -7.06 -12.61 -16.66
CA LEU A 245 -6.15 -12.61 -15.50
C LEU A 245 -6.66 -13.49 -14.35
N GLY A 246 -7.91 -13.94 -14.37
CA GLY A 246 -8.50 -14.70 -13.26
C GLY A 246 -9.00 -13.80 -12.12
N VAL A 247 -9.19 -12.51 -12.42
CA VAL A 247 -9.81 -11.54 -11.52
C VAL A 247 -11.28 -11.88 -11.36
N ASP A 248 -11.76 -11.85 -10.12
CA ASP A 248 -13.17 -12.07 -9.78
C ASP A 248 -13.78 -10.94 -8.92
N ALA A 249 -13.00 -9.87 -8.69
CA ALA A 249 -13.44 -8.63 -8.08
C ALA A 249 -12.66 -7.44 -8.66
N LEU A 250 -13.34 -6.40 -9.09
CA LEU A 250 -12.79 -5.13 -9.57
C LEU A 250 -13.04 -4.07 -8.51
N TRP A 251 -11.97 -3.53 -7.92
CA TRP A 251 -12.04 -2.34 -7.06
C TRP A 251 -11.76 -1.10 -7.92
N ILE A 252 -12.70 -0.16 -7.93
CA ILE A 252 -12.57 1.13 -8.63
C ILE A 252 -12.43 2.28 -7.63
N SER A 253 -11.82 3.38 -8.07
CA SER A 253 -11.84 4.66 -7.36
C SER A 253 -13.27 5.07 -7.00
N ALA A 254 -13.43 5.86 -5.93
CA ALA A 254 -14.72 6.37 -5.52
C ALA A 254 -15.41 7.12 -6.68
N PRO A 255 -16.58 6.64 -7.15
CA PRO A 255 -17.17 7.13 -8.40
C PRO A 255 -18.03 8.39 -8.23
N TYR A 256 -18.25 8.82 -6.99
CA TYR A 256 -19.09 9.98 -6.70
C TYR A 256 -18.37 11.30 -6.96
N GLU A 257 -19.14 12.37 -7.15
CA GLU A 257 -18.66 13.68 -7.57
C GLU A 257 -17.62 14.26 -6.61
N GLN A 258 -16.48 14.61 -7.19
CA GLN A 258 -15.34 15.19 -6.50
C GLN A 258 -15.29 16.71 -6.66
N ILE A 259 -14.51 17.39 -5.82
CA ILE A 259 -14.26 18.85 -5.95
C ILE A 259 -13.88 19.25 -7.38
N HIS A 260 -14.35 20.40 -7.85
CA HIS A 260 -14.18 20.77 -9.26
C HIS A 260 -12.81 21.40 -9.56
N GLY A 261 -12.25 22.10 -8.59
CA GLY A 261 -10.95 22.78 -8.71
C GLY A 261 -9.77 21.91 -8.30
N TRP A 262 -8.63 22.57 -8.15
CA TRP A 262 -7.38 21.98 -7.67
C TRP A 262 -6.94 22.64 -6.36
N VAL A 263 -6.08 21.93 -5.62
CA VAL A 263 -5.27 22.47 -4.51
C VAL A 263 -3.78 22.37 -4.87
N GLY A 264 -2.91 23.08 -4.14
CA GLY A 264 -1.47 22.91 -4.33
C GLY A 264 -1.05 21.49 -3.93
N GLY A 265 -0.36 20.80 -4.83
CA GLY A 265 0.07 19.42 -4.64
C GLY A 265 1.38 19.31 -3.88
N GLY A 266 1.47 18.28 -3.02
CA GLY A 266 2.65 17.98 -2.21
C GLY A 266 3.02 19.06 -1.19
N ASP A 267 4.08 18.80 -0.43
CA ASP A 267 4.54 19.68 0.64
C ASP A 267 4.93 21.09 0.15
N LYS A 268 5.25 21.22 -1.15
CA LYS A 268 5.72 22.48 -1.75
C LYS A 268 4.69 23.19 -2.62
N GLY A 269 3.53 22.60 -2.88
CA GLY A 269 2.55 23.18 -3.80
C GLY A 269 3.11 23.33 -5.22
N ASP A 270 3.86 22.33 -5.68
CA ASP A 270 4.67 22.40 -6.90
C ASP A 270 3.97 21.84 -8.16
N PHE A 271 2.76 21.30 -8.00
CA PHE A 271 1.88 20.89 -9.09
C PHE A 271 0.41 21.12 -8.71
N ARG A 272 -0.49 21.15 -9.69
CA ARG A 272 -1.94 21.18 -9.42
C ARG A 272 -2.39 19.79 -9.01
N HIS A 273 -3.06 19.70 -7.86
CA HIS A 273 -3.62 18.44 -7.37
C HIS A 273 -5.14 18.50 -7.43
N TYR A 274 -5.69 17.82 -8.43
CA TYR A 274 -7.10 17.54 -8.59
C TYR A 274 -7.47 16.22 -7.91
N ALA A 275 -8.76 16.01 -7.75
CA ALA A 275 -9.34 14.83 -7.12
C ALA A 275 -9.41 13.58 -8.02
N TYR A 276 -8.45 13.39 -8.94
CA TYR A 276 -8.43 12.27 -9.89
C TYR A 276 -8.43 10.88 -9.22
N HIS A 277 -8.00 10.84 -7.96
CA HIS A 277 -7.91 9.63 -7.15
C HIS A 277 -9.23 9.24 -6.47
N GLY A 278 -10.20 10.15 -6.35
CA GLY A 278 -11.53 9.88 -5.77
C GLY A 278 -11.71 10.19 -4.27
N TYR A 279 -10.73 10.79 -3.59
CA TYR A 279 -10.79 10.99 -2.13
C TYR A 279 -11.21 12.40 -1.69
N TYR A 280 -11.58 13.29 -2.61
CA TYR A 280 -12.03 14.65 -2.29
C TYR A 280 -13.51 14.84 -2.66
N ALA A 281 -14.38 14.12 -1.94
CA ALA A 281 -15.81 14.12 -2.18
C ALA A 281 -16.43 15.52 -2.06
N LEU A 282 -17.25 15.89 -3.05
CA LEU A 282 -18.10 17.09 -3.03
C LEU A 282 -19.59 16.73 -2.90
N ASP A 283 -20.04 15.71 -3.62
CA ASP A 283 -21.43 15.22 -3.60
C ASP A 283 -21.48 13.70 -3.80
N TYR A 284 -21.75 12.96 -2.72
CA TYR A 284 -21.85 11.49 -2.72
C TYR A 284 -23.00 10.95 -3.57
N THR A 285 -23.95 11.81 -3.96
CA THR A 285 -25.20 11.41 -4.60
C THR A 285 -25.14 11.52 -6.12
N GLN A 286 -24.09 12.12 -6.67
CA GLN A 286 -23.85 12.25 -8.11
C GLN A 286 -22.62 11.47 -8.51
N LEU A 287 -22.60 10.95 -9.74
CA LEU A 287 -21.40 10.38 -10.34
C LEU A 287 -20.47 11.51 -10.79
N ASP A 288 -19.16 11.39 -10.58
CA ASP A 288 -18.22 12.37 -11.10
C ASP A 288 -18.24 12.37 -12.63
N ALA A 289 -18.47 13.53 -13.23
CA ALA A 289 -18.63 13.65 -14.67
C ALA A 289 -17.36 13.27 -15.47
N ASN A 290 -16.16 13.31 -14.88
CA ASN A 290 -14.96 12.77 -15.51
C ASN A 290 -14.99 11.23 -15.65
N MET A 291 -15.74 10.52 -14.81
CA MET A 291 -15.82 9.06 -14.87
C MET A 291 -16.91 8.55 -15.82
N GLY A 292 -17.90 9.37 -16.15
CA GLY A 292 -18.94 9.04 -17.13
C GLY A 292 -20.35 9.34 -16.64
N THR A 293 -21.29 8.46 -16.92
CA THR A 293 -22.71 8.59 -16.55
C THR A 293 -23.19 7.40 -15.72
N GLU A 294 -24.33 7.55 -15.04
CA GLU A 294 -24.99 6.42 -14.37
C GLU A 294 -25.31 5.27 -15.35
N SER A 295 -25.56 5.56 -16.63
CA SER A 295 -25.74 4.51 -17.64
C SER A 295 -24.46 3.73 -17.89
N ASP A 296 -23.30 4.40 -17.89
CA ASP A 296 -22.00 3.73 -18.04
C ASP A 296 -21.70 2.88 -16.81
N LEU A 297 -22.08 3.34 -15.60
CA LEU A 297 -21.97 2.54 -14.39
C LEU A 297 -22.86 1.28 -14.46
N ARG A 298 -24.12 1.40 -14.88
CA ARG A 298 -25.01 0.23 -15.06
C ARG A 298 -24.41 -0.77 -16.04
N GLU A 299 -23.82 -0.29 -17.13
CA GLU A 299 -23.18 -1.17 -18.11
C GLU A 299 -21.93 -1.84 -17.55
N LEU A 300 -21.06 -1.11 -16.83
CA LEU A 300 -19.89 -1.68 -16.16
C LEU A 300 -20.29 -2.81 -15.21
N ILE A 301 -21.25 -2.55 -14.30
CA ILE A 301 -21.70 -3.54 -13.32
C ILE A 301 -22.28 -4.77 -14.03
N LYS A 302 -23.21 -4.56 -14.97
CA LYS A 302 -23.84 -5.64 -15.73
C LYS A 302 -22.82 -6.49 -16.47
N GLN A 303 -21.85 -5.88 -17.15
CA GLN A 303 -20.83 -6.59 -17.91
C GLN A 303 -19.82 -7.30 -17.01
N ALA A 304 -19.52 -6.74 -15.84
CA ALA A 304 -18.68 -7.39 -14.83
C ALA A 304 -19.38 -8.63 -14.26
N HIS A 305 -20.65 -8.50 -13.85
CA HIS A 305 -21.44 -9.60 -13.29
C HIS A 305 -21.64 -10.73 -14.31
N ALA A 306 -21.86 -10.41 -15.59
CA ALA A 306 -21.92 -11.40 -16.67
C ALA A 306 -20.65 -12.25 -16.81
N ARG A 307 -19.50 -11.75 -16.34
CA ARG A 307 -18.21 -12.45 -16.30
C ARG A 307 -17.91 -13.07 -14.93
N GLY A 308 -18.80 -12.91 -13.95
CA GLY A 308 -18.58 -13.31 -12.58
C GLY A 308 -17.58 -12.42 -11.83
N ILE A 309 -17.35 -11.20 -12.31
CA ILE A 309 -16.51 -10.20 -11.67
C ILE A 309 -17.40 -9.33 -10.79
N ARG A 310 -17.10 -9.30 -9.49
CA ARG A 310 -17.74 -8.42 -8.52
C ARG A 310 -17.20 -7.00 -8.64
N VAL A 311 -17.96 -5.98 -8.28
CA VAL A 311 -17.47 -4.58 -8.31
C VAL A 311 -17.49 -3.97 -6.91
N LEU A 312 -16.35 -3.47 -6.49
CA LEU A 312 -16.13 -2.80 -5.21
C LEU A 312 -15.92 -1.31 -5.45
N PHE A 313 -16.59 -0.49 -4.66
CA PHE A 313 -16.31 0.95 -4.63
C PHE A 313 -15.34 1.26 -3.52
N ASP A 314 -14.40 2.16 -3.79
CA ASP A 314 -13.78 2.92 -2.72
C ASP A 314 -14.80 3.83 -2.04
N VAL A 315 -14.77 3.89 -0.70
CA VAL A 315 -15.67 4.72 0.08
C VAL A 315 -14.93 5.45 1.19
N VAL A 316 -15.23 6.75 1.31
CA VAL A 316 -14.68 7.63 2.35
C VAL A 316 -15.81 8.08 3.27
N LEU A 317 -15.76 7.69 4.54
CA LEU A 317 -16.62 8.24 5.59
C LEU A 317 -15.95 9.37 6.38
N ASN A 318 -14.61 9.42 6.38
CA ASN A 318 -13.85 10.29 7.27
C ASN A 318 -13.97 11.77 6.92
N HIS A 319 -13.83 12.13 5.65
CA HIS A 319 -13.64 13.51 5.25
C HIS A 319 -14.33 13.88 3.94
N ALA A 320 -14.61 15.17 3.79
CA ALA A 320 -14.95 15.77 2.50
C ALA A 320 -13.67 16.15 1.73
N GLY A 321 -13.82 16.57 0.47
CA GLY A 321 -12.76 17.27 -0.24
C GLY A 321 -12.47 18.67 0.31
N TYR A 322 -11.29 19.19 -0.02
CA TYR A 322 -10.92 20.58 0.33
C TYR A 322 -11.85 21.60 -0.33
N SER A 323 -11.94 22.79 0.26
CA SER A 323 -12.50 23.94 -0.44
C SER A 323 -11.55 24.40 -1.55
N THR A 324 -12.04 24.51 -2.80
CA THR A 324 -11.27 25.07 -3.91
C THR A 324 -11.79 26.44 -4.31
N LEU A 325 -10.94 27.24 -4.97
CA LEU A 325 -11.38 28.49 -5.57
C LEU A 325 -12.51 28.30 -6.59
N ALA A 326 -12.50 27.19 -7.34
CA ALA A 326 -13.54 26.90 -8.32
C ALA A 326 -14.90 26.66 -7.65
N ASP A 327 -14.92 25.86 -6.59
CA ASP A 327 -16.14 25.53 -5.85
C ASP A 327 -16.66 26.73 -5.06
N MET A 328 -15.77 27.54 -4.47
CA MET A 328 -16.14 28.81 -3.84
C MET A 328 -16.83 29.74 -4.83
N GLN A 329 -16.26 29.89 -6.03
CA GLN A 329 -16.84 30.72 -7.09
C GLN A 329 -18.21 30.19 -7.55
N GLN A 330 -18.32 28.89 -7.77
CA GLN A 330 -19.50 28.26 -8.33
C GLN A 330 -20.68 28.24 -7.35
N PHE A 331 -20.41 27.93 -6.08
CA PHE A 331 -21.44 27.69 -5.07
C PHE A 331 -21.62 28.83 -4.07
N GLY A 332 -20.76 29.86 -4.12
CA GLY A 332 -20.94 31.08 -3.34
C GLY A 332 -20.73 30.93 -1.84
N PHE A 333 -19.86 29.99 -1.44
CA PHE A 333 -19.38 29.83 -0.07
C PHE A 333 -17.97 30.42 0.11
N GLY A 334 -17.58 30.64 1.36
CA GLY A 334 -16.31 31.26 1.72
C GLY A 334 -16.24 32.74 1.31
N GLY A 335 -15.04 33.32 1.35
CA GLY A 335 -14.84 34.73 1.01
C GLY A 335 -13.39 35.03 0.63
N LEU A 336 -13.22 36.16 -0.05
CA LEU A 336 -11.91 36.70 -0.36
C LEU A 336 -11.57 37.81 0.63
N ARG A 337 -10.28 37.98 0.93
CA ARG A 337 -9.81 39.15 1.67
C ARG A 337 -10.07 40.42 0.87
N ASP A 338 -10.25 41.53 1.59
CA ASP A 338 -10.49 42.84 0.98
C ASP A 338 -9.47 43.17 -0.11
N GLY A 339 -9.97 43.51 -1.30
CA GLY A 339 -9.15 43.85 -2.46
C GLY A 339 -8.56 42.66 -3.22
N MET A 340 -8.71 41.40 -2.77
CA MET A 340 -8.10 40.26 -3.46
C MET A 340 -8.81 39.82 -4.73
N ALA A 341 -10.07 40.23 -4.92
CA ALA A 341 -10.85 39.92 -6.12
C ALA A 341 -10.19 40.39 -7.43
N GLN A 342 -9.36 41.44 -7.39
CA GLN A 342 -8.68 41.96 -8.59
C GLN A 342 -7.57 41.04 -9.12
N TYR A 343 -7.08 40.10 -8.30
CA TYR A 343 -6.03 39.14 -8.69
C TYR A 343 -6.61 37.84 -9.24
N LEU A 344 -7.93 37.68 -9.22
CA LEU A 344 -8.60 36.50 -9.74
C LEU A 344 -9.04 36.72 -11.19
N PRO A 345 -8.79 35.75 -12.08
CA PRO A 345 -9.36 35.78 -13.43
C PRO A 345 -10.88 35.55 -13.39
N GLU A 346 -11.55 35.67 -14.54
CA GLU A 346 -12.98 35.41 -14.67
C GLU A 346 -13.37 34.01 -14.18
N ARG A 347 -12.55 33.00 -14.46
CA ARG A 347 -12.72 31.63 -13.94
C ARG A 347 -11.64 31.36 -12.90
N TRP A 348 -12.00 31.29 -11.63
CA TRP A 348 -11.01 31.24 -10.55
C TRP A 348 -10.10 30.01 -10.59
N THR A 349 -10.57 28.90 -11.19
CA THR A 349 -9.74 27.70 -11.45
C THR A 349 -8.49 27.99 -12.30
N ALA A 350 -8.52 29.03 -13.13
CA ALA A 350 -7.41 29.42 -13.99
C ALA A 350 -6.39 30.34 -13.29
N TRP A 351 -6.59 30.63 -12.00
CA TRP A 351 -5.64 31.43 -11.23
C TRP A 351 -4.24 30.79 -11.25
N GLN A 352 -3.22 31.65 -11.22
CA GLN A 352 -1.81 31.27 -11.18
C GLN A 352 -1.10 32.15 -10.15
N PRO A 353 -0.15 31.59 -9.38
CA PRO A 353 0.70 32.36 -8.51
C PRO A 353 1.66 33.26 -9.32
N GLU A 354 2.25 34.25 -8.66
CA GLU A 354 3.37 34.98 -9.24
C GLU A 354 4.57 34.05 -9.50
N PRO A 355 5.49 34.35 -10.45
CA PRO A 355 6.56 33.42 -10.83
C PRO A 355 7.53 32.98 -9.72
N TYR A 356 7.52 33.67 -8.58
CA TYR A 356 8.35 33.38 -7.40
C TYR A 356 7.57 32.73 -6.25
N GLU A 357 6.27 32.50 -6.43
CA GLU A 357 5.37 31.82 -5.49
C GLU A 357 5.06 30.39 -5.98
N HIS A 358 4.51 29.57 -5.08
CA HIS A 358 4.02 28.22 -5.38
C HIS A 358 2.49 28.17 -5.34
N LEU A 359 1.89 27.07 -5.77
CA LEU A 359 0.43 26.97 -5.91
C LEU A 359 -0.32 27.12 -4.58
N HIS A 360 0.27 26.80 -3.42
CA HIS A 360 -0.35 27.09 -2.11
C HIS A 360 -0.61 28.58 -1.85
N ALA A 361 -0.04 29.50 -2.64
CA ALA A 361 -0.24 30.93 -2.47
C ALA A 361 -1.69 31.38 -2.70
N TYR A 362 -2.56 30.55 -3.28
CA TYR A 362 -3.99 30.87 -3.38
C TYR A 362 -4.63 31.10 -2.01
N HIS A 363 -4.09 30.49 -0.95
CA HIS A 363 -4.52 30.73 0.43
C HIS A 363 -4.37 32.20 0.87
N ASN A 364 -3.50 32.98 0.21
CA ASN A 364 -3.36 34.41 0.50
C ASN A 364 -4.57 35.23 0.06
N LEU A 365 -5.37 34.72 -0.88
CA LEU A 365 -6.57 35.37 -1.42
C LEU A 365 -7.78 35.19 -0.50
N ILE A 366 -7.80 34.09 0.26
CA ILE A 366 -8.97 33.60 0.97
C ILE A 366 -9.07 34.24 2.36
N ASP A 367 -10.26 34.73 2.68
CA ASP A 367 -10.64 35.09 4.05
C ASP A 367 -11.27 33.88 4.73
N TYR A 368 -10.48 33.18 5.55
CA TYR A 368 -10.93 32.02 6.29
C TYR A 368 -11.88 32.37 7.45
N ASP A 369 -12.00 33.64 7.84
CA ASP A 369 -12.93 34.08 8.88
C ASP A 369 -14.27 34.58 8.30
N HIS A 370 -14.42 34.54 6.97
CA HIS A 370 -15.60 35.07 6.29
C HIS A 370 -16.89 34.30 6.66
N PRO A 371 -18.00 34.97 7.03
CA PRO A 371 -19.22 34.29 7.52
C PRO A 371 -19.90 33.39 6.49
N ALA A 372 -19.64 33.57 5.19
CA ALA A 372 -20.22 32.72 4.15
C ALA A 372 -19.59 31.31 4.08
N TRP A 373 -18.57 31.00 4.91
CA TRP A 373 -18.12 29.62 5.09
C TRP A 373 -19.25 28.70 5.56
N SER A 374 -20.18 29.19 6.37
CA SER A 374 -21.41 28.47 6.81
C SER A 374 -22.28 27.92 5.66
N ARG A 375 -22.07 28.38 4.41
CA ARG A 375 -22.79 27.87 3.23
C ARG A 375 -22.18 26.60 2.61
N TRP A 376 -20.97 26.23 3.00
CA TRP A 376 -20.30 25.02 2.54
C TRP A 376 -20.83 23.79 3.31
N TRP A 377 -19.96 22.86 3.71
CA TRP A 377 -20.25 21.90 4.76
C TRP A 377 -20.36 22.66 6.07
N ASP A 378 -21.55 22.92 6.61
CA ASP A 378 -21.76 23.67 7.86
C ASP A 378 -20.89 23.14 9.04
N LYS A 379 -20.66 23.92 10.09
CA LYS A 379 -19.87 23.53 11.28
C LYS A 379 -20.43 22.33 12.05
N ASP A 380 -21.70 22.03 11.83
CA ASP A 380 -22.36 20.83 12.37
C ASP A 380 -22.01 19.57 11.54
N TRP A 381 -21.57 19.74 10.30
CA TRP A 381 -21.11 18.67 9.41
C TRP A 381 -19.63 18.34 9.57
N VAL A 382 -18.75 19.35 9.55
CA VAL A 382 -17.30 19.12 9.48
C VAL A 382 -16.50 19.92 10.51
N ARG A 383 -15.32 19.39 10.87
CA ARG A 383 -14.24 20.11 11.56
C ARG A 383 -13.22 20.55 10.51
N ALA A 384 -13.11 21.86 10.31
CA ALA A 384 -12.20 22.43 9.31
C ALA A 384 -11.26 23.51 9.87
N GLY A 385 -11.51 24.00 11.09
CA GLY A 385 -10.70 25.07 11.70
C GLY A 385 -10.73 26.40 10.93
N ILE A 386 -11.83 26.69 10.22
CA ILE A 386 -12.09 27.93 9.50
C ILE A 386 -13.32 28.62 10.09
N ALA A 387 -13.40 29.95 10.07
CA ALA A 387 -14.51 30.74 10.61
C ALA A 387 -14.93 30.26 12.02
N ASP A 388 -16.20 29.90 12.22
CA ASP A 388 -16.72 29.39 13.49
C ASP A 388 -16.76 27.85 13.57
N TYR A 389 -16.00 27.16 12.71
CA TYR A 389 -15.93 25.71 12.66
C TYR A 389 -15.08 25.18 13.81
N PRO A 390 -15.41 23.99 14.33
CA PRO A 390 -14.51 23.30 15.24
C PRO A 390 -13.12 23.12 14.63
N VAL A 391 -12.09 23.42 15.42
CA VAL A 391 -10.70 23.12 15.08
C VAL A 391 -10.47 21.62 15.34
N PRO A 392 -10.07 20.83 14.33
CA PRO A 392 -9.77 19.42 14.55
C PRO A 392 -8.50 19.28 15.42
N PRO A 393 -8.46 18.34 16.38
CA PRO A 393 -7.22 17.95 17.01
C PRO A 393 -6.22 17.36 16.00
N SER A 394 -4.98 17.14 16.43
CA SER A 394 -4.05 16.31 15.64
C SER A 394 -4.52 14.85 15.64
N VAL A 395 -4.42 14.17 14.50
CA VAL A 395 -4.68 12.71 14.39
C VAL A 395 -3.81 11.86 15.30
N LEU A 396 -2.65 12.38 15.75
CA LEU A 396 -1.79 11.71 16.73
C LEU A 396 -2.35 11.81 18.16
N VAL A 397 -3.20 12.81 18.43
CA VAL A 397 -3.82 13.05 19.74
C VAL A 397 -5.19 12.38 19.82
N ASP A 398 -6.01 12.58 18.78
CA ASP A 398 -7.31 11.96 18.66
C ASP A 398 -7.48 11.46 17.21
N PRO A 399 -7.25 10.15 16.96
CA PRO A 399 -7.31 9.62 15.61
C PRO A 399 -8.71 9.67 15.01
N LEU A 400 -9.78 9.73 15.83
CA LEU A 400 -11.18 9.70 15.37
C LEU A 400 -11.75 11.08 15.02
N LYS A 401 -11.13 12.15 15.52
CA LYS A 401 -11.61 13.54 15.31
C LYS A 401 -10.57 14.43 14.66
N GLY A 402 -9.36 13.92 14.48
CA GLY A 402 -8.25 14.69 13.94
C GLY A 402 -8.34 14.79 12.42
N SER A 403 -7.85 15.90 11.86
CA SER A 403 -7.80 16.05 10.41
C SER A 403 -6.61 15.30 9.81
N LEU A 404 -6.90 14.46 8.82
CA LEU A 404 -5.89 13.79 8.02
C LEU A 404 -5.44 14.74 6.91
N ALA A 405 -4.16 15.12 6.90
CA ALA A 405 -3.61 16.05 5.90
C ALA A 405 -4.42 17.36 5.74
N PHE A 406 -5.01 17.87 6.82
CA PHE A 406 -5.89 19.06 6.80
C PHE A 406 -7.24 18.89 6.08
N LEU A 407 -7.62 17.66 5.71
CA LEU A 407 -8.94 17.39 5.13
C LEU A 407 -10.05 17.72 6.13
N PRO A 408 -11.19 18.29 5.68
CA PRO A 408 -12.33 18.57 6.54
C PRO A 408 -12.92 17.27 7.10
N ASP A 409 -12.78 17.08 8.40
CA ASP A 409 -13.20 15.86 9.11
C ASP A 409 -14.71 15.86 9.33
N PHE A 410 -15.43 14.87 8.79
CA PHE A 410 -16.85 14.71 9.03
C PHE A 410 -17.10 14.34 10.48
N ARG A 411 -18.09 15.00 11.09
CA ARG A 411 -18.52 14.75 12.47
C ARG A 411 -19.41 13.49 12.55
N THR A 412 -18.88 12.36 12.10
CA THR A 412 -19.60 11.07 12.04
C THR A 412 -19.98 10.54 13.43
N GLU A 413 -19.28 11.00 14.46
CA GLU A 413 -19.56 10.68 15.86
C GLU A 413 -20.70 11.50 16.46
N SER A 414 -21.12 12.59 15.78
CA SER A 414 -22.12 13.51 16.30
C SER A 414 -23.50 12.87 16.29
N GLU A 415 -24.15 12.87 17.45
CA GLU A 415 -25.53 12.40 17.62
C GLU A 415 -26.57 13.49 17.32
N THR A 416 -26.13 14.71 17.02
CA THR A 416 -27.01 15.84 16.73
C THR A 416 -27.53 15.73 15.29
N PRO A 417 -28.86 15.82 15.08
CA PRO A 417 -29.41 15.93 13.74
C PRO A 417 -28.92 17.17 13.00
N VAL A 418 -28.64 17.03 11.72
CA VAL A 418 -28.17 18.09 10.83
C VAL A 418 -29.13 18.27 9.67
N ARG A 419 -29.12 19.46 9.08
CA ARG A 419 -29.79 19.70 7.79
C ARG A 419 -28.84 19.43 6.64
N LEU A 420 -29.34 19.35 5.40
CA LEU A 420 -28.43 19.33 4.25
C LEU A 420 -27.54 20.58 4.23
N PRO A 421 -26.25 20.43 3.88
CA PRO A 421 -25.35 21.55 3.62
C PRO A 421 -25.97 22.53 2.62
N GLU A 422 -25.81 23.83 2.87
CA GLU A 422 -26.53 24.85 2.10
C GLU A 422 -26.17 24.79 0.61
N PHE A 423 -24.88 24.61 0.27
CA PHE A 423 -24.48 24.47 -1.12
C PHE A 423 -25.14 23.26 -1.79
N LEU A 424 -25.29 22.11 -1.12
CA LEU A 424 -25.97 20.94 -1.68
C LEU A 424 -27.46 21.21 -1.94
N ARG A 425 -28.14 21.98 -1.07
CA ARG A 425 -29.56 22.34 -1.32
C ARG A 425 -29.77 23.18 -2.58
N HIS A 426 -28.73 23.88 -3.03
CA HIS A 426 -28.77 24.79 -4.19
C HIS A 426 -28.02 24.26 -5.40
N LYS A 427 -27.15 23.27 -5.23
CA LYS A 427 -26.41 22.60 -6.30
C LYS A 427 -27.38 21.87 -7.22
N GLN A 428 -27.15 21.98 -8.52
CA GLN A 428 -27.85 21.23 -9.54
C GLN A 428 -26.84 20.73 -10.59
N PRO A 429 -26.85 19.43 -10.94
CA PRO A 429 -27.70 18.39 -10.36
C PRO A 429 -27.22 17.94 -8.97
N THR A 430 -28.13 17.45 -8.15
CA THR A 430 -27.86 16.65 -6.94
C THR A 430 -29.03 15.71 -6.69
N ARG A 431 -28.77 14.55 -6.09
CA ARG A 431 -29.81 13.62 -5.57
C ARG A 431 -29.93 13.72 -4.04
N ALA A 432 -29.20 14.63 -3.40
CA ALA A 432 -29.31 14.85 -1.97
C ALA A 432 -30.71 15.38 -1.60
N VAL A 433 -31.38 14.69 -0.69
CA VAL A 433 -32.71 15.06 -0.19
C VAL A 433 -32.65 15.24 1.31
N GLU A 434 -33.27 16.31 1.81
CA GLU A 434 -33.36 16.60 3.25
C GLU A 434 -34.13 15.49 3.98
N ARG A 435 -33.60 15.07 5.13
CA ARG A 435 -34.15 14.02 5.98
C ARG A 435 -34.32 14.52 7.40
N ASP A 436 -35.53 14.40 7.91
CA ASP A 436 -35.83 14.77 9.29
C ASP A 436 -35.09 13.84 10.28
N GLY A 437 -34.36 14.44 11.22
CA GLY A 437 -33.69 13.71 12.30
C GLY A 437 -32.37 13.02 11.92
N TYR A 438 -31.89 13.16 10.68
CA TYR A 438 -30.63 12.54 10.24
C TYR A 438 -29.42 13.23 10.85
N ARG A 439 -28.46 12.42 11.30
CA ARG A 439 -27.09 12.86 11.64
C ARG A 439 -26.22 12.84 10.38
N VAL A 440 -25.01 13.40 10.48
CA VAL A 440 -23.99 13.35 9.42
C VAL A 440 -23.79 11.93 8.90
N ARG A 441 -23.56 10.96 9.80
CA ARG A 441 -23.34 9.57 9.40
C ARG A 441 -24.55 8.90 8.75
N ASP A 442 -25.77 9.33 9.07
CA ASP A 442 -26.97 8.73 8.47
C ASP A 442 -27.10 9.12 7.00
N TYR A 443 -26.80 10.38 6.67
CA TYR A 443 -26.72 10.83 5.28
C TYR A 443 -25.62 10.11 4.50
N LEU A 444 -24.40 10.07 5.03
CA LEU A 444 -23.27 9.39 4.36
C LEU A 444 -23.58 7.92 4.08
N ASN A 445 -24.13 7.21 5.07
CA ASN A 445 -24.51 5.80 4.92
C ASN A 445 -25.64 5.61 3.90
N GLU A 446 -26.67 6.46 3.91
CA GLU A 446 -27.75 6.40 2.91
C GLU A 446 -27.20 6.66 1.49
N TRP A 447 -26.37 7.68 1.32
CA TRP A 447 -25.82 8.04 0.00
C TRP A 447 -24.94 6.94 -0.57
N LEU A 448 -24.03 6.38 0.23
CA LEU A 448 -23.17 5.28 -0.20
C LEU A 448 -23.98 4.01 -0.53
N THR A 449 -24.94 3.64 0.32
CA THR A 449 -25.73 2.42 0.13
C THR A 449 -26.79 2.53 -0.95
N THR A 450 -27.11 3.74 -1.42
CA THR A 450 -27.95 3.96 -2.60
C THR A 450 -27.29 3.39 -3.86
N TRP A 451 -25.97 3.54 -4.02
CA TRP A 451 -25.25 2.93 -5.14
C TRP A 451 -25.34 1.41 -5.14
N VAL A 452 -25.26 0.79 -3.96
CA VAL A 452 -25.47 -0.66 -3.79
C VAL A 452 -26.89 -1.05 -4.22
N ARG A 453 -27.89 -0.33 -3.70
CA ARG A 453 -29.31 -0.64 -3.94
C ARG A 453 -29.72 -0.45 -5.39
N GLU A 454 -29.18 0.55 -6.08
CA GLU A 454 -29.61 0.94 -7.42
C GLU A 454 -28.81 0.34 -8.56
N PHE A 455 -27.56 -0.06 -8.32
CA PHE A 455 -26.66 -0.54 -9.35
C PHE A 455 -26.15 -1.96 -9.11
N GLY A 456 -26.22 -2.47 -7.87
CA GLY A 456 -25.76 -3.82 -7.56
C GLY A 456 -24.29 -3.93 -7.16
N VAL A 457 -23.69 -2.86 -6.64
CA VAL A 457 -22.31 -2.88 -6.12
C VAL A 457 -22.16 -4.01 -5.09
N ASP A 458 -21.11 -4.82 -5.20
CA ASP A 458 -20.94 -6.05 -4.40
C ASP A 458 -20.15 -5.84 -3.12
N GLY A 459 -19.43 -4.73 -3.00
CA GLY A 459 -18.61 -4.49 -1.84
C GLY A 459 -18.06 -3.07 -1.74
N PHE A 460 -17.45 -2.79 -0.60
CA PHE A 460 -16.71 -1.55 -0.36
C PHE A 460 -15.27 -1.85 0.05
N ARG A 461 -14.34 -1.07 -0.50
CA ARG A 461 -13.06 -0.80 0.15
C ARG A 461 -13.22 0.48 0.96
N ALA A 462 -13.13 0.38 2.28
CA ALA A 462 -13.24 1.52 3.17
C ALA A 462 -11.88 2.19 3.36
N ASP A 463 -11.84 3.47 3.06
CA ASP A 463 -10.70 4.35 3.27
C ASP A 463 -10.53 4.70 4.76
N THR A 464 -9.28 4.94 5.18
CA THR A 464 -8.94 5.62 6.45
C THR A 464 -9.67 5.07 7.69
N VAL A 465 -9.82 3.75 7.79
CA VAL A 465 -10.73 3.09 8.75
C VAL A 465 -10.47 3.47 10.21
N MET A 466 -9.19 3.64 10.57
CA MET A 466 -8.79 3.99 11.94
C MET A 466 -9.22 5.39 12.40
N HIS A 467 -9.74 6.21 11.48
CA HIS A 467 -10.15 7.59 11.73
C HIS A 467 -11.66 7.78 11.86
N VAL A 468 -12.44 6.70 11.80
CA VAL A 468 -13.89 6.72 11.95
C VAL A 468 -14.33 5.70 12.99
N GLU A 469 -15.38 6.00 13.76
CA GLU A 469 -15.82 5.13 14.85
C GLU A 469 -16.20 3.73 14.32
N PRO A 470 -15.84 2.65 15.03
CA PRO A 470 -16.28 1.30 14.68
C PRO A 470 -17.80 1.16 14.55
N THR A 471 -18.58 1.89 15.34
CA THR A 471 -20.04 1.90 15.26
C THR A 471 -20.57 2.51 13.96
N ALA A 472 -19.88 3.50 13.39
CA ALA A 472 -20.26 4.08 12.11
C ALA A 472 -20.03 3.08 10.96
N TRP A 473 -18.90 2.36 10.99
CA TRP A 473 -18.64 1.26 10.06
C TRP A 473 -19.65 0.12 10.18
N ALA A 474 -20.00 -0.28 11.40
CA ALA A 474 -21.03 -1.30 11.63
C ALA A 474 -22.40 -0.88 11.09
N GLN A 475 -22.76 0.41 11.24
CA GLN A 475 -23.98 0.96 10.68
C GLN A 475 -23.95 0.94 9.14
N LEU A 476 -22.84 1.35 8.50
CA LEU A 476 -22.67 1.27 7.05
C LEU A 476 -22.83 -0.16 6.55
N ARG A 477 -22.16 -1.13 7.18
CA ARG A 477 -22.25 -2.54 6.83
C ARG A 477 -23.69 -3.05 6.87
N GLN A 478 -24.42 -2.78 7.96
CA GLN A 478 -25.81 -3.21 8.10
C GLN A 478 -26.70 -2.68 6.96
N GLN A 479 -26.52 -1.41 6.60
CA GLN A 479 -27.29 -0.79 5.53
C GLN A 479 -26.88 -1.31 4.14
N ALA A 480 -25.58 -1.57 3.91
CA ALA A 480 -25.06 -2.13 2.68
C ALA A 480 -25.56 -3.56 2.45
N ASP A 481 -25.56 -4.40 3.50
CA ASP A 481 -26.13 -5.75 3.45
C ASP A 481 -27.61 -5.72 3.08
N GLN A 482 -28.38 -4.77 3.63
CA GLN A 482 -29.78 -4.60 3.26
C GLN A 482 -29.93 -4.15 1.82
N ALA A 483 -29.18 -3.13 1.38
CA ALA A 483 -29.19 -2.64 0.02
C ALA A 483 -28.83 -3.75 -0.99
N ARG A 484 -27.89 -4.65 -0.65
CA ARG A 484 -27.50 -5.76 -1.50
C ARG A 484 -28.59 -6.84 -1.60
N ARG A 485 -29.34 -7.07 -0.51
CA ARG A 485 -30.55 -7.90 -0.54
C ARG A 485 -31.63 -7.28 -1.42
N ASP A 486 -31.91 -5.99 -1.23
CA ASP A 486 -32.89 -5.24 -2.03
C ASP A 486 -32.56 -5.34 -3.54
N TRP A 487 -31.29 -5.16 -3.91
CA TRP A 487 -30.84 -5.33 -5.30
C TRP A 487 -31.10 -6.75 -5.83
N SER A 488 -30.74 -7.77 -5.04
CA SER A 488 -30.91 -9.19 -5.44
C SER A 488 -32.38 -9.56 -5.65
N GLU A 489 -33.26 -9.05 -4.78
CA GLU A 489 -34.71 -9.28 -4.88
C GLU A 489 -35.29 -8.59 -6.12
N ALA A 490 -34.81 -7.39 -6.44
CA ALA A 490 -35.25 -6.63 -7.62
C ALA A 490 -34.65 -7.17 -8.94
N ASN A 491 -33.50 -7.84 -8.89
CA ASN A 491 -32.76 -8.31 -10.06
C ASN A 491 -32.40 -9.81 -9.95
N PRO A 492 -33.38 -10.71 -9.87
CA PRO A 492 -33.13 -12.15 -9.68
C PRO A 492 -32.35 -12.80 -10.85
N ASP A 493 -32.32 -12.16 -12.02
CA ASP A 493 -31.58 -12.62 -13.21
C ASP A 493 -30.11 -12.18 -13.21
N ASP A 494 -29.69 -11.33 -12.26
CA ASP A 494 -28.27 -10.98 -12.09
C ASP A 494 -27.47 -12.24 -11.68
N PRO A 495 -26.39 -12.60 -12.40
CA PRO A 495 -25.56 -13.77 -12.07
C PRO A 495 -24.94 -13.77 -10.66
N LEU A 496 -24.93 -12.61 -9.99
CA LEU A 496 -24.46 -12.43 -8.62
C LEU A 496 -25.60 -12.15 -7.63
N ALA A 497 -26.87 -12.23 -8.03
CA ALA A 497 -27.99 -12.09 -7.10
C ALA A 497 -27.87 -13.10 -5.94
N GLY A 498 -28.09 -12.64 -4.71
CA GLY A 498 -27.99 -13.47 -3.50
C GLY A 498 -26.58 -13.69 -2.94
N GLU A 499 -25.53 -13.24 -3.64
CA GLU A 499 -24.17 -13.21 -3.08
C GLU A 499 -24.06 -12.19 -1.92
N PRO A 500 -23.29 -12.49 -0.86
CA PRO A 500 -23.13 -11.59 0.26
C PRO A 500 -22.30 -10.35 -0.11
N PHE A 501 -22.66 -9.20 0.48
CA PHE A 501 -21.86 -7.99 0.40
C PHE A 501 -20.53 -8.17 1.12
N TRP A 502 -19.45 -7.59 0.58
CA TRP A 502 -18.10 -7.69 1.15
C TRP A 502 -17.49 -6.33 1.46
N MET A 503 -16.99 -6.18 2.68
CA MET A 503 -16.35 -4.95 3.13
C MET A 503 -14.92 -5.22 3.56
N VAL A 504 -13.97 -4.58 2.88
CA VAL A 504 -12.55 -4.62 3.19
C VAL A 504 -12.08 -3.24 3.67
N GLY A 505 -11.31 -3.18 4.74
CA GLY A 505 -10.86 -1.93 5.35
C GLY A 505 -9.36 -1.67 5.21
N GLU A 506 -9.00 -0.41 5.00
CA GLU A 506 -7.62 0.06 5.16
C GLU A 506 -7.35 0.56 6.58
N VAL A 507 -6.57 -0.22 7.33
CA VAL A 507 -5.99 0.20 8.61
C VAL A 507 -4.49 0.19 8.42
N PHE A 508 -3.86 1.37 8.34
CA PHE A 508 -2.47 1.48 7.91
C PHE A 508 -1.53 0.70 8.84
N GLY A 509 -0.68 -0.15 8.25
CA GLY A 509 0.24 -1.03 8.99
C GLY A 509 -0.38 -2.28 9.61
N HIS A 510 -1.68 -2.53 9.39
CA HIS A 510 -2.34 -3.74 9.87
C HIS A 510 -1.85 -4.99 9.12
N GLY A 511 -1.63 -6.08 9.86
CA GLY A 511 -1.20 -7.37 9.33
C GLY A 511 -2.37 -8.28 8.92
N PRO A 512 -2.14 -9.59 8.77
CA PRO A 512 -3.21 -10.55 8.48
C PRO A 512 -4.09 -10.85 9.71
N GLU A 513 -3.65 -10.46 10.91
CA GLU A 513 -4.24 -10.83 12.20
C GLU A 513 -5.68 -10.35 12.37
N ILE A 514 -6.37 -10.88 13.37
CA ILE A 514 -7.72 -10.43 13.73
C ILE A 514 -7.61 -9.22 14.65
N SER A 515 -8.57 -8.31 14.51
CA SER A 515 -8.72 -7.16 15.39
C SER A 515 -10.21 -6.89 15.66
N ASP A 516 -10.50 -5.81 16.36
CA ASP A 516 -11.89 -5.47 16.71
C ASP A 516 -12.70 -5.01 15.48
N TYR A 517 -12.06 -4.66 14.37
CA TYR A 517 -12.74 -4.20 13.15
C TYR A 517 -13.64 -5.27 12.52
N GLN A 518 -13.27 -6.55 12.62
CA GLN A 518 -14.10 -7.67 12.13
C GLN A 518 -15.46 -7.72 12.85
N SER A 519 -15.48 -7.40 14.14
CA SER A 519 -16.73 -7.31 14.91
C SER A 519 -17.56 -6.06 14.58
N ASN A 520 -17.00 -5.13 13.80
CA ASN A 520 -17.60 -3.85 13.43
C ASN A 520 -17.85 -3.72 11.92
N GLY A 521 -18.12 -4.86 11.27
CA GLY A 521 -18.68 -4.91 9.93
C GLY A 521 -17.69 -5.19 8.81
N PHE A 522 -16.39 -5.35 9.10
CA PHE A 522 -15.39 -5.71 8.10
C PHE A 522 -15.25 -7.22 7.94
N ASP A 523 -15.32 -7.70 6.71
CA ASP A 523 -15.01 -9.10 6.38
C ASP A 523 -13.50 -9.30 6.19
N ALA A 524 -12.79 -8.24 5.80
CA ALA A 524 -11.35 -8.28 5.60
C ALA A 524 -10.67 -6.95 5.96
N LEU A 525 -9.37 -7.02 6.23
CA LEU A 525 -8.49 -5.86 6.30
C LEU A 525 -7.32 -6.04 5.33
N ILE A 526 -6.76 -4.92 4.84
CA ILE A 526 -5.55 -4.92 4.03
C ILE A 526 -4.38 -5.45 4.86
N ASN A 527 -3.63 -6.42 4.32
CA ASN A 527 -2.46 -7.02 4.94
C ASN A 527 -1.17 -6.33 4.45
N PHE A 528 -0.73 -5.30 5.18
CA PHE A 528 0.50 -4.55 4.91
C PHE A 528 1.77 -5.38 5.11
N ALA A 529 1.72 -6.41 5.97
CA ALA A 529 2.86 -7.28 6.23
C ALA A 529 3.29 -8.07 4.98
N PHE A 530 2.37 -8.37 4.04
CA PHE A 530 2.73 -9.07 2.81
C PHE A 530 3.75 -8.28 1.98
N GLN A 531 3.49 -6.99 1.74
CA GLN A 531 4.38 -6.13 0.95
C GLN A 531 5.77 -6.05 1.58
N GLN A 532 5.85 -5.92 2.91
CA GLN A 532 7.10 -5.70 3.63
C GLN A 532 7.90 -6.99 3.86
N GLU A 533 7.23 -8.10 4.16
CA GLU A 533 7.86 -9.31 4.68
C GLU A 533 7.88 -10.47 3.69
N VAL A 534 6.93 -10.52 2.75
CA VAL A 534 6.72 -11.69 1.90
C VAL A 534 7.05 -11.40 0.44
N ALA A 535 6.49 -10.33 -0.13
CA ALA A 535 6.50 -10.08 -1.58
C ALA A 535 7.90 -10.18 -2.20
N GLY A 536 8.89 -9.48 -1.62
CA GLY A 536 10.25 -9.48 -2.14
C GLY A 536 10.94 -10.84 -1.99
N ALA A 537 10.98 -11.36 -0.77
CA ALA A 537 11.67 -12.61 -0.46
C ALA A 537 11.08 -13.80 -1.25
N ALA A 538 9.75 -13.89 -1.31
CA ALA A 538 9.04 -14.96 -2.01
C ALA A 538 9.13 -14.83 -3.54
N SER A 539 9.19 -13.60 -4.06
CA SER A 539 9.43 -13.36 -5.47
C SER A 539 10.80 -13.86 -5.90
N ASP A 540 11.83 -13.65 -5.08
CA ASP A 540 13.18 -14.16 -5.37
C ASP A 540 13.22 -15.70 -5.25
N CYS A 541 12.48 -16.25 -4.28
CA CYS A 541 12.40 -17.68 -4.05
C CYS A 541 11.12 -18.09 -3.31
N LEU A 542 10.21 -18.79 -3.98
CA LEU A 542 8.87 -19.08 -3.46
C LEU A 542 8.88 -19.84 -2.12
N VAL A 543 9.89 -20.68 -1.86
CA VAL A 543 10.05 -21.40 -0.58
C VAL A 543 10.12 -20.47 0.62
N ARG A 544 10.57 -19.22 0.45
CA ARG A 544 10.62 -18.22 1.51
C ARG A 544 9.22 -17.79 1.97
N ALA A 545 8.18 -18.04 1.16
CA ALA A 545 6.79 -17.80 1.55
C ALA A 545 6.20 -18.88 2.46
N ASP A 546 6.79 -20.08 2.56
CA ASP A 546 6.17 -21.25 3.19
C ASP A 546 5.66 -20.97 4.61
N LYS A 547 6.50 -20.34 5.43
CA LYS A 547 6.14 -19.97 6.81
C LYS A 547 4.94 -19.04 6.86
N SER A 548 4.93 -18.00 6.04
CA SER A 548 3.83 -17.02 5.97
C SER A 548 2.57 -17.65 5.41
N TYR A 549 2.67 -18.49 4.37
CA TYR A 549 1.54 -19.24 3.84
C TYR A 549 0.94 -20.20 4.89
N GLY A 550 1.78 -20.93 5.61
CA GLY A 550 1.34 -21.79 6.71
C GLY A 550 0.64 -21.00 7.82
N HIS A 551 1.16 -19.83 8.17
CA HIS A 551 0.54 -18.91 9.12
C HIS A 551 -0.82 -18.42 8.65
N TYR A 552 -0.88 -17.86 7.44
CA TYR A 552 -2.09 -17.30 6.84
C TYR A 552 -3.20 -18.33 6.70
N ALA A 553 -2.88 -19.53 6.22
CA ALA A 553 -3.86 -20.62 6.09
C ALA A 553 -4.38 -21.09 7.46
N ARG A 554 -3.52 -21.16 8.49
CA ARG A 554 -3.97 -21.47 9.86
C ARG A 554 -4.91 -20.39 10.40
N LEU A 555 -4.54 -19.13 10.22
CA LEU A 555 -5.35 -18.01 10.70
C LEU A 555 -6.77 -18.03 10.10
N LEU A 556 -6.91 -18.31 8.81
CA LEU A 556 -8.20 -18.45 8.13
C LEU A 556 -8.97 -19.70 8.57
N ALA A 557 -8.27 -20.80 8.86
CA ALA A 557 -8.89 -22.05 9.30
C ALA A 557 -9.41 -21.97 10.74
N ASP A 558 -8.67 -21.29 11.61
CA ASP A 558 -8.97 -21.18 13.04
C ASP A 558 -10.05 -20.12 13.34
N ASN A 559 -10.33 -19.22 12.39
CA ASN A 559 -11.23 -18.08 12.58
C ASN A 559 -12.26 -17.95 11.45
N PRO A 560 -13.38 -18.68 11.52
CA PRO A 560 -14.45 -18.59 10.55
C PRO A 560 -14.99 -17.15 10.42
N GLY A 561 -15.14 -16.66 9.19
CA GLY A 561 -15.59 -15.30 8.92
C GLY A 561 -14.49 -14.24 8.88
N HIS A 562 -13.26 -14.56 9.30
CA HIS A 562 -12.10 -13.70 9.12
C HIS A 562 -11.52 -13.83 7.71
N ASN A 563 -11.04 -12.71 7.18
CA ASN A 563 -10.26 -12.67 5.95
C ASN A 563 -9.27 -11.47 6.01
N PHE A 564 -8.33 -11.46 5.08
CA PHE A 564 -7.41 -10.35 4.85
C PHE A 564 -7.06 -10.29 3.37
N MET A 565 -6.67 -9.11 2.90
CA MET A 565 -6.29 -8.89 1.51
C MET A 565 -4.81 -8.55 1.40
N SER A 566 -4.01 -9.49 0.89
CA SER A 566 -2.57 -9.30 0.67
C SER A 566 -2.32 -8.54 -0.63
N TYR A 567 -1.34 -7.63 -0.63
CA TYR A 567 -0.96 -6.85 -1.79
C TYR A 567 0.55 -6.64 -1.83
N ALA A 568 1.11 -6.36 -3.01
CA ALA A 568 2.54 -6.06 -3.17
C ALA A 568 2.81 -4.65 -3.71
N SER A 569 1.84 -4.05 -4.41
CA SER A 569 1.89 -2.68 -4.89
C SER A 569 0.62 -1.94 -4.48
N SER A 570 0.73 -0.63 -4.21
CA SER A 570 -0.43 0.22 -3.93
C SER A 570 -0.19 1.66 -4.40
N HIS A 571 -1.26 2.44 -4.35
CA HIS A 571 -1.28 3.86 -4.67
C HIS A 571 -0.70 4.77 -3.57
N ASP A 572 -0.47 4.24 -2.37
CA ASP A 572 -0.06 5.01 -1.17
C ASP A 572 1.22 4.49 -0.50
N THR A 573 1.77 3.37 -0.98
CA THR A 573 3.02 2.81 -0.43
C THR A 573 4.14 2.80 -1.47
N ALA A 574 4.08 1.87 -2.43
CA ALA A 574 5.09 1.69 -3.46
C ALA A 574 4.56 0.81 -4.59
N LEU A 575 5.20 0.90 -5.76
CA LEU A 575 5.18 -0.18 -6.75
C LEU A 575 6.24 -1.22 -6.37
N PHE A 576 5.88 -2.50 -6.42
CA PHE A 576 6.78 -3.60 -6.08
C PHE A 576 8.10 -3.56 -6.87
N SER A 577 8.01 -3.26 -8.16
CA SER A 577 9.15 -3.13 -9.06
C SER A 577 9.15 -1.77 -9.76
N ALA A 578 9.44 -0.71 -9.00
CA ALA A 578 9.62 0.64 -9.57
C ALA A 578 10.76 0.72 -10.61
N GLN A 579 11.63 -0.29 -10.69
CA GLN A 579 12.76 -0.37 -11.62
C GLN A 579 12.49 -1.26 -12.86
N HIS A 580 11.25 -1.74 -13.05
CA HIS A 580 10.87 -2.55 -14.22
C HIS A 580 11.61 -3.90 -14.32
N ASP A 581 11.90 -4.53 -13.17
CA ASP A 581 12.49 -5.87 -13.08
C ASP A 581 11.43 -6.95 -13.39
N LEU A 582 11.45 -7.46 -14.63
CA LEU A 582 10.49 -8.43 -15.13
C LEU A 582 10.61 -9.82 -14.46
N GLU A 583 11.81 -10.23 -14.08
CA GLU A 583 12.02 -11.55 -13.43
C GLU A 583 11.44 -11.53 -12.02
N ARG A 584 11.71 -10.46 -11.28
CA ARG A 584 11.08 -10.27 -9.97
C ARG A 584 9.57 -10.08 -10.10
N GLN A 585 9.08 -9.38 -11.14
CA GLN A 585 7.63 -9.29 -11.37
C GLN A 585 6.99 -10.65 -11.69
N ARG A 586 7.72 -11.55 -12.35
CA ARG A 586 7.30 -12.94 -12.61
C ARG A 586 7.23 -13.75 -11.31
N GLY A 587 8.26 -13.64 -10.47
CA GLY A 587 8.28 -14.22 -9.13
C GLY A 587 7.12 -13.75 -8.24
N LEU A 588 6.80 -12.45 -8.31
CA LEU A 588 5.67 -11.87 -7.58
C LEU A 588 4.33 -12.52 -7.94
N ALA A 589 4.08 -12.80 -9.22
CA ALA A 589 2.85 -13.47 -9.65
C ALA A 589 2.62 -14.78 -8.87
N SER A 590 3.70 -15.57 -8.72
CA SER A 590 3.67 -16.82 -7.97
C SER A 590 3.50 -16.56 -6.47
N ALA A 591 4.27 -15.62 -5.90
CA ALA A 591 4.23 -15.30 -4.47
C ALA A 591 2.86 -14.75 -4.01
N LEU A 592 2.24 -13.89 -4.81
CA LEU A 592 0.99 -13.23 -4.48
C LEU A 592 -0.20 -14.16 -4.77
N LEU A 593 -0.35 -14.63 -6.00
CA LEU A 593 -1.56 -15.34 -6.43
C LEU A 593 -1.69 -16.74 -5.79
N LEU A 594 -0.60 -17.33 -5.29
CA LEU A 594 -0.62 -18.61 -4.57
C LEU A 594 -0.70 -18.45 -3.03
N SER A 595 -0.81 -17.22 -2.54
CA SER A 595 -1.00 -16.92 -1.13
C SER A 595 -2.39 -17.31 -0.63
N PRO A 596 -2.52 -17.84 0.60
CA PRO A 596 -3.80 -17.89 1.31
C PRO A 596 -4.35 -16.48 1.58
N GLY A 597 -5.67 -16.38 1.74
CA GLY A 597 -6.41 -15.12 1.90
C GLY A 597 -6.69 -14.44 0.57
N ALA A 598 -7.52 -13.40 0.59
CA ALA A 598 -7.75 -12.57 -0.59
C ALA A 598 -6.44 -11.89 -1.04
N VAL A 599 -6.35 -11.57 -2.32
CA VAL A 599 -5.19 -10.88 -2.90
C VAL A 599 -5.62 -9.70 -3.75
N GLN A 600 -4.81 -8.65 -3.76
CA GLN A 600 -4.97 -7.49 -4.62
C GLN A 600 -3.85 -7.44 -5.66
N ILE A 601 -4.23 -7.40 -6.93
CA ILE A 601 -3.39 -6.95 -8.04
C ILE A 601 -3.61 -5.45 -8.18
N TYR A 602 -2.56 -4.63 -8.06
CA TYR A 602 -2.66 -3.22 -8.40
C TYR A 602 -2.37 -3.05 -9.89
N TYR A 603 -3.16 -2.23 -10.59
CA TYR A 603 -3.05 -2.15 -12.04
C TYR A 603 -1.62 -1.92 -12.51
N GLY A 604 -1.17 -2.77 -13.44
CA GLY A 604 0.16 -2.73 -14.00
C GLY A 604 1.18 -3.64 -13.32
N ASP A 605 0.84 -4.31 -12.20
CA ASP A 605 1.70 -5.36 -11.63
C ASP A 605 1.94 -6.50 -12.64
N GLU A 606 0.93 -6.86 -13.42
CA GLU A 606 1.00 -7.93 -14.42
C GLU A 606 1.80 -7.57 -15.68
N SER A 607 2.07 -6.29 -15.88
CA SER A 607 2.76 -5.73 -17.05
C SER A 607 4.00 -4.91 -16.67
N ALA A 608 4.42 -4.99 -15.40
CA ALA A 608 5.53 -4.24 -14.81
C ALA A 608 5.46 -2.72 -15.02
N ARG A 609 4.29 -2.10 -14.92
CA ARG A 609 4.10 -0.64 -15.12
C ARG A 609 5.16 0.20 -14.41
N ALA A 610 5.72 1.15 -15.13
CA ALA A 610 6.80 2.02 -14.65
C ALA A 610 6.30 3.06 -13.63
N PHE A 611 7.21 3.50 -12.74
CA PHE A 611 6.96 4.59 -11.82
C PHE A 611 6.85 5.94 -12.56
N GLY A 612 5.93 6.78 -12.13
CA GLY A 612 5.60 8.07 -12.74
C GLY A 612 6.22 9.30 -12.07
N PRO A 613 5.86 10.50 -12.53
CA PRO A 613 6.22 11.77 -11.91
C PRO A 613 5.71 11.92 -10.47
N THR A 614 6.45 12.64 -9.63
CA THR A 614 6.13 12.81 -8.19
C THR A 614 5.98 14.26 -7.73
N GLY A 615 6.81 15.17 -8.25
CA GLY A 615 6.95 16.49 -7.64
C GLY A 615 7.46 16.34 -6.20
N SER A 616 6.91 17.12 -5.29
CA SER A 616 7.22 17.04 -3.85
C SER A 616 6.49 15.93 -3.10
N ASP A 617 5.54 15.23 -3.72
CA ASP A 617 4.85 14.07 -3.14
C ASP A 617 5.36 12.77 -3.79
N PRO A 618 6.18 11.97 -3.08
CA PRO A 618 6.78 10.77 -3.65
C PRO A 618 5.76 9.69 -4.03
N TYR A 619 4.54 9.71 -3.50
CA TYR A 619 3.56 8.65 -3.75
C TYR A 619 2.82 8.82 -5.08
N GLN A 620 2.78 10.04 -5.66
CA GLN A 620 2.14 10.28 -6.97
C GLN A 620 2.73 9.41 -8.08
N GLY A 621 4.02 9.08 -8.00
CA GLY A 621 4.69 8.24 -8.98
C GLY A 621 4.16 6.80 -9.00
N THR A 622 3.47 6.33 -7.95
CA THR A 622 2.82 5.01 -7.96
C THR A 622 1.54 4.98 -8.83
N ARG A 623 1.09 6.15 -9.33
CA ARG A 623 -0.19 6.34 -10.03
C ARG A 623 0.01 6.71 -11.51
N SER A 624 1.15 6.37 -12.12
CA SER A 624 1.36 6.50 -13.57
C SER A 624 0.29 5.78 -14.40
N ASP A 625 0.11 6.18 -15.66
CA ASP A 625 -0.87 5.53 -16.54
C ASP A 625 -0.58 4.04 -16.77
N MET A 626 -1.65 3.27 -16.97
CA MET A 626 -1.54 1.88 -17.38
C MET A 626 -0.81 1.79 -18.72
N ASN A 627 0.21 0.93 -18.79
CA ASN A 627 1.11 0.80 -19.93
C ASN A 627 0.54 -0.07 -21.08
N TRP A 628 -0.73 0.16 -21.47
CA TRP A 628 -1.42 -0.64 -22.50
C TRP A 628 -0.66 -0.78 -23.82
N SER A 629 0.05 0.28 -24.22
CA SER A 629 0.86 0.31 -25.44
C SER A 629 2.04 -0.67 -25.41
N GLU A 630 2.44 -1.11 -24.21
CA GLU A 630 3.55 -2.05 -24.01
C GLU A 630 3.11 -3.51 -24.00
N HIS A 631 1.82 -3.80 -23.89
CA HIS A 631 1.31 -5.17 -23.76
C HIS A 631 1.61 -6.07 -24.96
N THR A 632 1.90 -5.47 -26.13
CA THR A 632 2.28 -6.21 -27.34
C THR A 632 3.78 -6.51 -27.42
N LYS A 633 4.60 -5.94 -26.52
CA LYS A 633 6.03 -6.28 -26.43
C LYS A 633 6.17 -7.74 -25.97
N PRO A 634 6.97 -8.58 -26.65
CA PRO A 634 7.02 -10.02 -26.37
C PRO A 634 7.29 -10.37 -24.89
N GLU A 635 8.20 -9.66 -24.24
CA GLU A 635 8.58 -9.86 -22.85
C GLU A 635 7.46 -9.51 -21.86
N ILE A 636 6.71 -8.44 -22.13
CA ILE A 636 5.55 -8.03 -21.32
C ILE A 636 4.36 -8.96 -21.58
N ALA A 637 4.12 -9.34 -22.84
CA ALA A 637 3.08 -10.33 -23.17
C ALA A 637 3.35 -11.68 -22.49
N ALA A 638 4.62 -12.10 -22.42
CA ALA A 638 5.02 -13.33 -21.72
C ALA A 638 4.94 -13.20 -20.19
N LEU A 639 5.09 -11.99 -19.63
CA LEU A 639 4.81 -11.73 -18.22
C LEU A 639 3.30 -11.83 -17.95
N ILE A 640 2.48 -11.14 -18.75
CA ILE A 640 1.02 -11.17 -18.63
C ILE A 640 0.48 -12.61 -18.77
N ASP A 641 0.96 -13.41 -19.73
CA ASP A 641 0.57 -14.82 -19.88
C ASP A 641 0.89 -15.64 -18.62
N HIS A 642 2.03 -15.39 -17.97
CA HIS A 642 2.39 -16.02 -16.72
C HIS A 642 1.42 -15.66 -15.58
N TRP A 643 1.12 -14.37 -15.41
CA TRP A 643 0.11 -13.90 -14.45
C TRP A 643 -1.27 -14.51 -14.73
N GLN A 644 -1.69 -14.55 -16.00
CA GLN A 644 -2.96 -15.16 -16.42
C GLN A 644 -3.02 -16.64 -16.06
N ARG A 645 -1.97 -17.43 -16.30
CA ARG A 645 -1.97 -18.87 -15.97
C ARG A 645 -2.17 -19.12 -14.48
N ILE A 646 -1.46 -18.38 -13.62
CA ILE A 646 -1.54 -18.55 -12.16
C ILE A 646 -2.87 -18.01 -11.65
N GLY A 647 -3.32 -16.85 -12.13
CA GLY A 647 -4.60 -16.27 -11.74
C GLY A 647 -5.78 -17.14 -12.15
N GLN A 648 -5.77 -17.72 -13.36
CA GLN A 648 -6.77 -18.72 -13.78
C GLN A 648 -6.72 -19.99 -12.93
N PHE A 649 -5.54 -20.42 -12.50
CA PHE A 649 -5.41 -21.55 -11.59
C PHE A 649 -6.06 -21.24 -10.23
N ARG A 650 -5.73 -20.08 -9.65
CA ARG A 650 -6.35 -19.59 -8.40
C ARG A 650 -7.88 -19.48 -8.52
N ALA A 651 -8.39 -18.91 -9.61
CA ALA A 651 -9.82 -18.75 -9.85
C ALA A 651 -10.57 -20.10 -9.96
N ARG A 652 -9.91 -21.17 -10.41
CA ARG A 652 -10.49 -22.52 -10.45
C ARG A 652 -10.42 -23.27 -9.13
N HIS A 653 -9.52 -22.87 -8.24
CA HIS A 653 -9.17 -23.61 -7.03
C HIS A 653 -9.28 -22.74 -5.77
N PRO A 654 -10.50 -22.61 -5.18
CA PRO A 654 -10.70 -21.96 -3.89
C PRO A 654 -9.76 -22.45 -2.78
N ALA A 655 -9.25 -23.67 -2.87
CA ALA A 655 -8.26 -24.21 -1.95
C ALA A 655 -7.00 -23.34 -1.83
N ILE A 656 -6.61 -22.60 -2.88
CA ILE A 656 -5.43 -21.72 -2.83
C ILE A 656 -5.55 -20.67 -1.73
N GLY A 657 -6.64 -19.90 -1.76
CA GLY A 657 -6.93 -18.83 -0.81
C GLY A 657 -7.55 -19.31 0.50
N ALA A 658 -8.50 -20.25 0.43
CA ALA A 658 -9.34 -20.65 1.56
C ALA A 658 -8.92 -21.96 2.23
N GLY A 659 -8.05 -22.75 1.60
CA GLY A 659 -7.72 -24.10 2.00
C GLY A 659 -6.58 -24.21 3.02
N ARG A 660 -6.41 -25.42 3.54
CA ARG A 660 -5.30 -25.76 4.44
C ARG A 660 -3.99 -25.82 3.67
N HIS A 661 -2.93 -25.26 4.24
CA HIS A 661 -1.56 -25.34 3.74
C HIS A 661 -0.84 -26.55 4.36
N GLN A 662 -0.14 -27.34 3.55
CA GLN A 662 0.81 -28.34 4.03
C GLN A 662 2.02 -28.44 3.09
N GLN A 663 3.21 -28.20 3.62
CA GLN A 663 4.46 -28.48 2.91
C GLN A 663 4.65 -29.99 2.72
N LEU A 664 5.04 -30.40 1.51
CA LEU A 664 5.27 -31.79 1.12
C LEU A 664 6.75 -32.11 0.91
N SER A 665 7.56 -31.13 0.50
CA SER A 665 9.00 -31.30 0.24
C SER A 665 9.75 -29.97 0.28
N ASP A 666 11.03 -30.03 0.65
CA ASP A 666 11.98 -28.92 0.57
C ASP A 666 12.62 -28.79 -0.82
N GLN A 667 12.93 -29.91 -1.48
CA GLN A 667 13.58 -29.96 -2.80
C GLN A 667 13.01 -31.10 -3.68
N PRO A 668 12.30 -30.79 -4.78
CA PRO A 668 11.82 -29.45 -5.11
C PRO A 668 10.89 -28.93 -3.99
N TYR A 669 10.81 -27.61 -3.84
CA TYR A 669 9.87 -27.04 -2.87
C TYR A 669 8.46 -27.32 -3.35
N ALA A 670 7.70 -28.08 -2.56
CA ALA A 670 6.35 -28.49 -2.91
C ALA A 670 5.42 -28.34 -1.71
N PHE A 671 4.22 -27.84 -1.95
CA PHE A 671 3.17 -27.75 -0.93
C PHE A 671 1.81 -28.10 -1.53
N SER A 672 0.88 -28.48 -0.66
CA SER A 672 -0.51 -28.70 -1.01
C SER A 672 -1.44 -27.62 -0.48
N ARG A 673 -2.58 -27.49 -1.17
CA ARG A 673 -3.75 -26.74 -0.73
C ARG A 673 -4.96 -27.65 -0.83
N VAL A 674 -5.71 -27.75 0.26
CA VAL A 674 -6.89 -28.62 0.33
C VAL A 674 -8.06 -27.90 0.99
N GLN A 675 -9.20 -27.85 0.31
CA GLN A 675 -10.47 -27.32 0.79
C GLN A 675 -11.61 -28.23 0.32
N GLY A 676 -12.16 -29.05 1.21
CA GLY A 676 -13.15 -30.07 0.83
C GLY A 676 -12.59 -31.03 -0.23
N ASN A 677 -13.25 -31.09 -1.40
CA ASN A 677 -12.82 -31.90 -2.54
C ASN A 677 -11.84 -31.17 -3.48
N ASP A 678 -11.62 -29.88 -3.28
CA ASP A 678 -10.64 -29.11 -4.06
C ASP A 678 -9.24 -29.33 -3.47
N ARG A 679 -8.35 -29.92 -4.29
CA ARG A 679 -7.01 -30.35 -3.87
C ARG A 679 -6.02 -30.05 -4.97
N VAL A 680 -4.93 -29.37 -4.64
CA VAL A 680 -3.85 -29.06 -5.58
C VAL A 680 -2.49 -29.19 -4.92
N VAL A 681 -1.47 -29.42 -5.74
CA VAL A 681 -0.06 -29.36 -5.34
C VAL A 681 0.66 -28.31 -6.19
N VAL A 682 1.36 -27.41 -5.53
CA VAL A 682 2.19 -26.37 -6.16
C VAL A 682 3.65 -26.73 -5.94
N VAL A 683 4.47 -26.57 -6.97
CA VAL A 683 5.90 -26.90 -6.93
C VAL A 683 6.72 -25.77 -7.51
N GLN A 684 7.80 -25.41 -6.83
CA GLN A 684 8.89 -24.63 -7.39
C GLN A 684 10.11 -25.56 -7.57
N ALA A 685 10.48 -25.83 -8.81
CA ALA A 685 11.57 -26.76 -9.15
C ALA A 685 12.97 -26.21 -8.85
N GLY A 686 13.12 -24.89 -8.73
CA GLY A 686 14.35 -24.26 -8.24
C GLY A 686 14.65 -24.65 -6.78
N ALA A 687 15.92 -24.56 -6.39
CA ALA A 687 16.38 -25.01 -5.07
C ALA A 687 16.98 -23.85 -4.28
N LEU A 688 16.63 -23.75 -2.99
CA LEU A 688 17.37 -22.89 -2.06
C LEU A 688 18.64 -23.62 -1.63
N VAL A 689 19.80 -23.05 -1.93
CA VAL A 689 21.12 -23.64 -1.61
C VAL A 689 21.92 -22.70 -0.74
N ASN A 690 22.70 -23.28 0.17
CA ASN A 690 23.67 -22.54 0.97
C ASN A 690 24.88 -22.18 0.08
N ARG A 691 25.25 -20.91 0.04
CA ARG A 691 26.46 -20.43 -0.64
C ARG A 691 27.69 -20.54 0.25
#